data_AF-A0A949S3L0-F1
#
_entry.id   AF-A0A949S3L0-F1
#
_cell.length_a   1.000
_cell.length_b   1.000
_cell.length_c   1.000
_cell.angle_alpha   90.00
_cell.angle_beta   90.00
_cell.angle_gamma   90.00
#
_symmetry.space_group_name_H-M   'P 1'
#
loop_
_entity.id
_entity.type
_entity.pdbx_description
1 polymer ?
#
loop_
_entity_poly.entity_id
_entity_poly.type
_entity_poly.pdbx_seq_one_letter_code
_entity_poly.pdbx_strand_id
1 'polypeptide(L)'
;MNMAHDFFSMPDQLGISMAASRWKYLQQAILCVTLGLLVITTSARCEEQMATLNRIQLVSSSSFIEALGDSLPEVFQPVPLESLNPDELVKNAAAGGSIVWIGPPDKLPADLWIGSFTPSTEKLAIQAAAASPIPVSKEAGLSARIQSAFIHPPIEFPKHNIDEEIRADFLPILEAKDRFGTGVGFPGVLLNHAAPSLAGNRFQDCAAYIFFFSHPEKDIDLSWWKMLLTQIAAAVESSLAIEKVETNYASCHQGERVQVRVRIKNRQSAATAMQIRLYHQTPDGKDDSLISDVRRVAGGGSATEALFDYLPPAETGLHRIRVDVAQDVANRENLAVVGIPRVLMSRQIAFVMLDSPLKTQPCLRVEGPNFSVSSCEMFLAGTHYYPSDVWWEWAWRDFRPAIAVRDFEAMRRAGNRIVRVWVDPVLDEPVLRAMDAAIWLAGQNGITLDICVFNQWVRDLGYEKPDGTKVHFEYRHPQDFNIYSFSLRNLQDQRDYIRVLARRWKGAGNIIYNLANETYVKDPDSSQMDAEAAAWTETQLPSGSQRDSLIFRRWANEMEEVIRREGGSQIVFPGYMFNLSHGGDTYLANQDSPIMPWHGYFPPEWIGQTIHYFDPLSSDRPLLLEEFGSLGWNNKGHYDGAMHYAIAAGAGAAMSYEWGVSWLSQEAPFVPLPIRDALKQPADPRWFAPAVDYARQNTTEKGAGIAPWPSGFGYGSIYHGTPFTAPAADVLWQLSQFGEFFTRAADDTSQVAVVIPEADTTAVEPSLELFKKLWLQGVQFTVVQASQIEKLSDKVATVLLAGAVPGHVMEKIQSRGVSEESIYKAGDFSWTGNPAIPRVAFSPQGDINCISRKTLGGHLYMFASEVSHSEISAMIGGSTVTMGLQKYAMIHSTEQGINFLEASGEIKLNGVKLIHPSRGRVLVSGIDDKPLHKSDRWKLVATEPAEVSFSRMIKEARIYLPDGVPQQQVILPAVSDGILRVDQDLSRYPLEIQFQDEQL
;
A
#
# COMPACT_ATOMS: atom_id res chain seq x y z
N MET A 1 -1.94 39.42 42.30
CA MET A 1 -2.08 40.52 43.28
C MET A 1 -3.55 40.66 43.67
N ASN A 2 -3.79 40.88 44.96
CA ASN A 2 -4.95 41.51 45.64
C ASN A 2 -5.74 42.53 44.77
N MET A 3 -7.06 42.78 44.90
CA MET A 3 -8.12 42.56 45.93
C MET A 3 -9.44 42.11 45.23
N ALA A 4 -10.51 41.54 45.83
CA ALA A 4 -11.36 41.91 46.99
C ALA A 4 -12.19 43.23 46.77
N HIS A 5 -13.42 43.45 47.26
CA HIS A 5 -14.22 42.83 48.35
C HIS A 5 -15.77 42.92 48.10
N ASP A 6 -16.58 42.57 49.12
CA ASP A 6 -18.02 42.19 49.05
C ASP A 6 -19.08 43.26 49.52
N PHE A 7 -20.34 42.80 49.72
CA PHE A 7 -21.52 43.46 50.36
C PHE A 7 -22.29 44.51 49.51
N PHE A 8 -23.63 44.71 49.59
CA PHE A 8 -24.77 44.25 50.43
C PHE A 8 -26.11 44.45 49.59
N SER A 9 -27.38 44.13 49.95
CA SER A 9 -28.11 43.53 51.10
C SER A 9 -29.52 42.96 50.67
N MET A 10 -30.54 43.01 51.54
CA MET A 10 -31.98 42.61 51.42
C MET A 10 -32.87 43.75 52.04
N PRO A 11 -34.23 43.69 52.07
CA PRO A 11 -35.25 43.30 51.07
C PRO A 11 -36.46 44.31 50.99
N ASP A 12 -37.64 43.81 50.55
CA ASP A 12 -39.03 44.23 50.83
C ASP A 12 -39.87 45.14 49.87
N GLN A 13 -40.79 44.45 49.19
CA GLN A 13 -42.26 44.64 49.11
C GLN A 13 -43.00 45.86 48.47
N LEU A 14 -43.89 45.45 47.55
CA LEU A 14 -45.27 45.95 47.29
C LEU A 14 -45.51 47.35 46.69
N GLY A 15 -46.06 47.34 45.46
CA GLY A 15 -47.24 48.16 45.15
C GLY A 15 -47.21 48.96 43.86
N ILE A 16 -47.75 48.38 42.77
CA ILE A 16 -48.68 49.01 41.79
C ILE A 16 -49.07 47.93 40.76
N SER A 17 -50.37 47.75 40.52
CA SER A 17 -50.89 46.78 39.54
C SER A 17 -51.67 47.48 38.41
N MET A 18 -52.17 46.71 37.45
CA MET A 18 -53.00 47.13 36.31
C MET A 18 -52.37 47.96 35.17
N ALA A 19 -51.19 48.57 35.34
CA ALA A 19 -50.46 49.16 34.20
C ALA A 19 -49.71 48.10 33.36
N ALA A 20 -49.02 47.17 34.02
CA ALA A 20 -48.09 46.23 33.38
C ALA A 20 -48.76 45.16 32.47
N SER A 21 -50.05 44.86 32.66
CA SER A 21 -50.74 43.82 31.89
C SER A 21 -50.96 44.21 30.43
N ARG A 22 -51.43 45.43 30.16
CA ARG A 22 -51.62 45.93 28.79
C ARG A 22 -50.28 46.08 28.05
N TRP A 23 -49.22 46.47 28.76
CA TRP A 23 -47.88 46.55 28.18
C TRP A 23 -47.32 45.17 27.81
N LYS A 24 -47.51 44.14 28.66
CA LYS A 24 -47.13 42.75 28.34
C LYS A 24 -47.85 42.21 27.10
N TYR A 25 -49.16 42.45 26.95
CA TYR A 25 -49.87 42.01 25.74
C TYR A 25 -49.40 42.72 24.47
N LEU A 26 -49.08 44.02 24.54
CA LEU A 26 -48.51 44.74 23.40
C LEU A 26 -47.10 44.24 23.06
N GLN A 27 -46.26 43.99 24.07
CA GLN A 27 -44.93 43.40 23.87
C GLN A 27 -45.00 41.97 23.33
N GLN A 28 -45.95 41.13 23.76
CA GLN A 28 -46.14 39.79 23.19
C GLN A 28 -46.67 39.85 21.76
N ALA A 29 -47.61 40.76 21.44
CA ALA A 29 -48.09 40.94 20.07
C ALA A 29 -46.95 41.40 19.13
N ILE A 30 -46.16 42.39 19.55
CA ILE A 30 -44.96 42.83 18.81
C ILE A 30 -43.96 41.68 18.69
N LEU A 31 -43.66 40.95 19.78
CA LEU A 31 -42.71 39.83 19.74
C LEU A 31 -43.19 38.71 18.80
N CYS A 32 -44.49 38.41 18.75
CA CYS A 32 -45.04 37.41 17.83
C CYS A 32 -45.03 37.90 16.37
N VAL A 33 -45.26 39.19 16.10
CA VAL A 33 -45.15 39.77 14.75
C VAL A 33 -43.69 39.86 14.30
N THR A 34 -42.77 40.23 15.19
CA THR A 34 -41.33 40.24 14.91
C THR A 34 -40.79 38.82 14.74
N LEU A 35 -41.20 37.84 15.55
CA LEU A 35 -40.88 36.42 15.33
C LEU A 35 -41.51 35.89 14.04
N GLY A 36 -42.75 36.27 13.72
CA GLY A 36 -43.39 35.90 12.45
C GLY A 36 -42.63 36.45 11.24
N LEU A 37 -42.25 37.73 11.27
CA LEU A 37 -41.42 38.35 10.24
C LEU A 37 -40.00 37.76 10.21
N LEU A 38 -39.41 37.41 11.35
CA LEU A 38 -38.10 36.74 11.41
C LEU A 38 -38.19 35.33 10.83
N VAL A 39 -39.25 34.57 11.12
CA VAL A 39 -39.51 33.24 10.55
C VAL A 39 -39.80 33.31 9.05
N ILE A 40 -40.55 34.32 8.57
CA ILE A 40 -40.81 34.51 7.14
C ILE A 40 -39.55 34.99 6.40
N THR A 41 -38.73 35.85 7.00
CA THR A 41 -37.46 36.30 6.38
C THR A 41 -36.34 35.29 6.51
N THR A 42 -36.37 34.38 7.49
CA THR A 42 -35.49 33.21 7.52
C THR A 42 -36.00 32.08 6.63
N SER A 43 -37.31 31.86 6.46
CA SER A 43 -37.81 30.90 5.47
C SER A 43 -37.52 31.38 4.06
N ALA A 44 -37.76 32.65 3.73
CA ALA A 44 -37.41 33.23 2.43
C ALA A 44 -35.89 33.20 2.18
N ARG A 45 -35.05 33.45 3.20
CA ARG A 45 -33.60 33.28 3.07
C ARG A 45 -33.16 31.82 2.97
N CYS A 46 -33.83 30.89 3.65
CA CYS A 46 -33.59 29.45 3.45
C CYS A 46 -34.03 29.01 2.05
N GLU A 47 -35.10 29.57 1.50
CA GLU A 47 -35.52 29.33 0.11
C GLU A 47 -34.55 29.95 -0.90
N GLU A 48 -34.03 31.17 -0.69
CA GLU A 48 -32.94 31.74 -1.50
C GLU A 48 -31.63 30.93 -1.37
N GLN A 49 -31.29 30.46 -0.17
CA GLN A 49 -30.12 29.63 0.06
C GLN A 49 -30.27 28.23 -0.56
N MET A 50 -31.43 27.58 -0.45
CA MET A 50 -31.68 26.30 -1.13
C MET A 50 -31.78 26.45 -2.66
N ALA A 51 -32.29 27.58 -3.15
CA ALA A 51 -32.30 27.89 -4.59
C ALA A 51 -30.90 28.18 -5.15
N THR A 52 -29.96 28.67 -4.33
CA THR A 52 -28.55 28.84 -4.72
C THR A 52 -27.72 27.57 -4.52
N LEU A 53 -28.02 26.74 -3.52
CA LEU A 53 -27.38 25.43 -3.29
C LEU A 53 -27.60 24.41 -4.42
N ASN A 54 -28.71 24.52 -5.17
CA ASN A 54 -29.05 23.60 -6.24
C ASN A 54 -28.34 23.88 -7.59
N ARG A 55 -27.48 24.90 -7.70
CA ARG A 55 -26.73 25.18 -8.93
C ARG A 55 -25.41 24.43 -8.98
N ILE A 56 -25.13 23.79 -10.12
CA ILE A 56 -23.88 23.06 -10.36
C ILE A 56 -22.87 24.02 -10.99
N GLN A 57 -21.69 24.18 -10.38
CA GLN A 57 -20.64 25.01 -10.99
C GLN A 57 -19.93 24.21 -12.10
N LEU A 58 -20.15 24.58 -13.36
CA LEU A 58 -19.45 24.02 -14.52
C LEU A 58 -18.18 24.82 -14.79
N VAL A 59 -17.04 24.29 -14.38
CA VAL A 59 -15.72 24.89 -14.58
C VAL A 59 -15.07 24.30 -15.84
N SER A 60 -14.81 25.16 -16.83
CA SER A 60 -14.23 24.77 -18.14
C SER A 60 -13.65 25.98 -18.87
N SER A 61 -12.91 25.78 -19.96
CA SER A 61 -12.47 26.89 -20.83
C SER A 61 -13.66 27.66 -21.41
N SER A 62 -13.48 28.96 -21.66
CA SER A 62 -14.46 29.80 -22.38
C SER A 62 -14.87 29.18 -23.71
N SER A 63 -13.93 28.62 -24.48
CA SER A 63 -14.20 28.02 -25.80
C SER A 63 -15.21 26.86 -25.75
N PHE A 64 -15.13 26.02 -24.73
CA PHE A 64 -16.03 24.89 -24.55
C PHE A 64 -17.41 25.35 -24.06
N ILE A 65 -17.46 26.32 -23.14
CA ILE A 65 -18.71 26.91 -22.64
C ILE A 65 -19.47 27.58 -23.79
N GLU A 66 -18.79 28.36 -24.65
CA GLU A 66 -19.36 28.95 -25.86
C GLU A 66 -19.85 27.88 -26.86
N ALA A 67 -19.13 26.77 -27.01
CA ALA A 67 -19.51 25.67 -27.90
C ALA A 67 -20.70 24.82 -27.39
N LEU A 68 -20.98 24.85 -26.08
CA LEU A 68 -22.21 24.30 -25.51
C LEU A 68 -23.40 25.25 -25.73
N GLY A 69 -23.22 26.56 -25.50
CA GLY A 69 -24.22 27.61 -25.73
C GLY A 69 -25.59 27.30 -25.08
N ASP A 70 -26.68 27.65 -25.76
CA ASP A 70 -28.07 27.47 -25.32
C ASP A 70 -28.50 25.99 -25.09
N SER A 71 -27.60 25.03 -25.25
CA SER A 71 -27.85 23.60 -24.99
C SER A 71 -27.21 23.08 -23.70
N LEU A 72 -26.70 23.97 -22.85
CA LEU A 72 -26.35 23.69 -21.45
C LEU A 72 -27.63 23.74 -20.56
N PRO A 73 -27.94 22.71 -19.75
CA PRO A 73 -29.09 22.74 -18.85
C PRO A 73 -29.05 23.89 -17.81
N GLU A 74 -30.20 24.50 -17.51
CA GLU A 74 -30.32 25.71 -16.66
C GLU A 74 -29.78 25.55 -15.23
N VAL A 75 -29.64 24.31 -14.74
CA VAL A 75 -29.06 24.00 -13.42
C VAL A 75 -27.55 24.28 -13.35
N PHE A 76 -26.85 24.37 -14.49
CA PHE A 76 -25.44 24.69 -14.54
C PHE A 76 -25.18 26.20 -14.52
N GLN A 77 -24.32 26.63 -13.59
CA GLN A 77 -23.68 27.94 -13.62
C GLN A 77 -22.30 27.80 -14.27
N PRO A 78 -22.09 28.29 -15.51
CA PRO A 78 -20.78 28.25 -16.15
C PRO A 78 -19.78 29.19 -15.45
N VAL A 79 -18.57 28.69 -15.23
CA VAL A 79 -17.44 29.39 -14.60
C VAL A 79 -16.21 29.20 -15.49
N PRO A 80 -15.84 30.18 -16.34
CA PRO A 80 -14.67 30.06 -17.19
C PRO A 80 -13.37 29.89 -16.39
N LEU A 81 -12.52 28.94 -16.79
CA LEU A 81 -11.20 28.70 -16.20
C LEU A 81 -10.33 29.96 -16.23
N GLU A 82 -10.52 30.81 -17.23
CA GLU A 82 -9.83 32.08 -17.44
C GLU A 82 -10.15 33.12 -16.35
N SER A 83 -11.33 33.04 -15.71
CA SER A 83 -11.81 33.95 -14.66
C SER A 83 -12.17 33.25 -13.35
N LEU A 84 -11.78 31.99 -13.17
CA LEU A 84 -12.04 31.19 -11.98
C LEU A 84 -11.49 31.85 -10.70
N ASN A 85 -12.32 31.88 -9.66
CA ASN A 85 -11.94 32.22 -8.28
C ASN A 85 -11.89 30.93 -7.44
N PRO A 86 -10.70 30.37 -7.13
CA PRO A 86 -10.56 29.11 -6.40
C PRO A 86 -11.24 29.11 -5.03
N ASP A 87 -11.06 30.18 -4.25
CA ASP A 87 -11.60 30.31 -2.89
C ASP A 87 -13.14 30.25 -2.89
N GLU A 88 -13.77 30.81 -3.91
CA GLU A 88 -15.22 30.85 -4.07
C GLU A 88 -15.78 29.50 -4.55
N LEU A 89 -15.08 28.82 -5.47
CA LEU A 89 -15.40 27.44 -5.86
C LEU A 89 -15.34 26.49 -4.65
N VAL A 90 -14.25 26.57 -3.88
CA VAL A 90 -14.05 25.78 -2.65
C VAL A 90 -15.11 26.10 -1.62
N LYS A 91 -15.44 27.39 -1.41
CA LYS A 91 -16.48 27.83 -0.47
C LYS A 91 -17.89 27.37 -0.84
N ASN A 92 -18.22 27.35 -2.14
CA ASN A 92 -19.54 26.91 -2.62
C ASN A 92 -19.67 25.38 -2.54
N ALA A 93 -18.64 24.64 -2.92
CA ALA A 93 -18.55 23.20 -2.68
C ALA A 93 -18.63 22.88 -1.17
N ALA A 94 -18.01 23.71 -0.34
CA ALA A 94 -18.07 23.60 1.11
C ALA A 94 -19.43 23.98 1.74
N ALA A 95 -20.37 24.49 0.95
CA ALA A 95 -21.77 24.63 1.34
C ALA A 95 -22.63 23.41 0.96
N GLY A 96 -22.04 22.40 0.31
CA GLY A 96 -22.72 21.25 -0.30
C GLY A 96 -23.03 21.41 -1.80
N GLY A 97 -22.57 22.49 -2.43
CA GLY A 97 -22.71 22.71 -3.87
C GLY A 97 -21.95 21.66 -4.70
N SER A 98 -22.45 21.34 -5.89
CA SER A 98 -21.81 20.37 -6.79
C SER A 98 -20.90 21.03 -7.82
N ILE A 99 -19.77 20.40 -8.14
CA ILE A 99 -18.80 20.85 -9.16
C ILE A 99 -18.85 19.89 -10.36
N VAL A 100 -18.81 20.43 -11.57
CA VAL A 100 -18.35 19.70 -12.76
C VAL A 100 -17.12 20.42 -13.32
N TRP A 101 -15.97 19.75 -13.32
CA TRP A 101 -14.72 20.25 -13.91
C TRP A 101 -14.48 19.54 -15.24
N ILE A 102 -14.36 20.29 -16.33
CA ILE A 102 -13.99 19.77 -17.65
C ILE A 102 -12.84 20.63 -18.17
N GLY A 103 -11.62 20.11 -18.13
CA GLY A 103 -10.44 20.89 -18.51
C GLY A 103 -9.14 20.34 -17.91
N PRO A 104 -8.01 21.04 -18.14
CA PRO A 104 -6.74 20.70 -17.50
C PRO A 104 -6.78 20.94 -15.97
N PRO A 105 -5.85 20.34 -15.21
CA PRO A 105 -5.84 20.35 -13.74
C PRO A 105 -5.08 21.53 -13.11
N ASP A 106 -4.42 22.39 -13.91
CA ASP A 106 -3.48 23.43 -13.46
C ASP A 106 -4.09 24.54 -12.58
N LYS A 107 -5.42 24.62 -12.53
CA LYS A 107 -6.19 25.56 -11.69
C LYS A 107 -7.06 24.87 -10.64
N LEU A 108 -6.99 23.55 -10.52
CA LEU A 108 -7.84 22.78 -9.60
C LEU A 108 -7.45 23.10 -8.14
N PRO A 109 -8.38 23.52 -7.27
CA PRO A 109 -8.03 23.84 -5.88
C PRO A 109 -7.54 22.61 -5.11
N ALA A 110 -6.42 22.75 -4.40
CA ALA A 110 -5.83 21.68 -3.60
C ALA A 110 -6.77 21.18 -2.49
N ASP A 111 -7.65 22.04 -1.97
CA ASP A 111 -8.71 21.71 -1.02
C ASP A 111 -9.72 20.65 -1.53
N LEU A 112 -9.80 20.40 -2.85
CA LEU A 112 -10.61 19.31 -3.41
C LEU A 112 -9.89 17.95 -3.38
N TRP A 113 -8.63 17.90 -2.91
CA TRP A 113 -7.82 16.69 -2.75
C TRP A 113 -7.67 15.86 -4.04
N ILE A 114 -7.63 16.47 -5.22
CA ILE A 114 -7.51 15.74 -6.49
C ILE A 114 -6.21 16.10 -7.20
N GLY A 115 -5.38 15.08 -7.45
CA GLY A 115 -4.18 15.15 -8.25
C GLY A 115 -4.38 14.63 -9.67
N SER A 116 -3.36 14.78 -10.51
CA SER A 116 -3.35 14.26 -11.88
C SER A 116 -2.00 13.65 -12.26
N PHE A 117 -2.01 12.67 -13.17
CA PHE A 117 -0.81 12.16 -13.82
C PHE A 117 -1.02 11.93 -15.31
N THR A 118 0.06 11.90 -16.09
CA THR A 118 0.01 11.72 -17.56
C THR A 118 0.35 10.26 -17.91
N PRO A 119 -0.63 9.38 -18.18
CA PRO A 119 -0.37 7.97 -18.43
C PRO A 119 0.37 7.68 -19.75
N SER A 120 0.15 8.48 -20.80
CA SER A 120 0.89 8.37 -22.07
C SER A 120 0.99 9.74 -22.75
N THR A 121 2.06 9.96 -23.52
CA THR A 121 2.17 11.09 -24.45
C THR A 121 1.34 10.89 -25.71
N GLU A 122 0.86 9.68 -26.00
CA GLU A 122 0.01 9.40 -27.16
C GLU A 122 -1.49 9.42 -26.86
N LYS A 123 -2.30 9.32 -27.91
CA LYS A 123 -3.75 9.21 -27.75
C LYS A 123 -4.10 7.82 -27.22
N LEU A 124 -4.78 7.78 -26.07
CA LEU A 124 -5.31 6.56 -25.46
C LEU A 124 -6.72 6.28 -25.99
N ALA A 125 -7.18 5.03 -25.89
CA ALA A 125 -8.56 4.66 -26.17
C ALA A 125 -9.42 4.92 -24.91
N ILE A 126 -10.58 5.55 -25.05
CA ILE A 126 -11.40 5.97 -23.91
C ILE A 126 -12.77 5.27 -23.98
N GLN A 127 -13.21 4.74 -22.84
CA GLN A 127 -14.49 4.05 -22.69
C GLN A 127 -15.17 4.44 -21.37
N ALA A 128 -16.48 4.24 -21.27
CA ALA A 128 -17.18 4.27 -19.98
C ALA A 128 -16.66 3.15 -19.06
N ALA A 129 -16.40 3.47 -17.79
CA ALA A 129 -15.92 2.50 -16.81
C ALA A 129 -17.01 1.45 -16.52
N ALA A 130 -16.61 0.18 -16.36
CA ALA A 130 -17.54 -0.94 -16.18
C ALA A 130 -18.51 -0.79 -14.99
N ALA A 131 -18.10 -0.08 -13.94
CA ALA A 131 -18.89 0.22 -12.75
C ALA A 131 -19.20 1.72 -12.59
N SER A 132 -19.38 2.44 -13.71
CA SER A 132 -19.66 3.89 -13.72
C SER A 132 -20.84 4.26 -12.78
N PRO A 133 -20.69 5.31 -11.95
CA PRO A 133 -21.74 5.72 -11.00
C PRO A 133 -22.93 6.42 -11.66
N ILE A 134 -22.79 6.81 -12.93
CA ILE A 134 -23.81 7.41 -13.79
C ILE A 134 -23.93 6.59 -15.08
N PRO A 135 -25.14 6.36 -15.63
CA PRO A 135 -25.32 5.62 -16.88
C PRO A 135 -24.89 6.49 -18.07
N VAL A 136 -23.65 6.27 -18.52
CA VAL A 136 -23.08 6.88 -19.73
C VAL A 136 -23.17 5.89 -20.89
N SER A 137 -23.32 6.37 -22.12
CA SER A 137 -23.30 5.51 -23.31
C SER A 137 -21.97 4.75 -23.42
N LYS A 138 -22.03 3.46 -23.80
CA LYS A 138 -20.84 2.66 -24.17
C LYS A 138 -20.38 2.99 -25.59
N GLU A 139 -20.25 4.27 -25.92
CA GLU A 139 -19.81 4.71 -27.25
C GLU A 139 -18.38 4.26 -27.53
N ALA A 140 -18.19 3.66 -28.72
CA ALA A 140 -16.97 2.96 -29.06
C ALA A 140 -16.00 3.86 -29.84
N GLY A 141 -14.75 3.94 -29.39
CA GLY A 141 -13.64 4.51 -30.18
C GLY A 141 -13.31 5.98 -29.92
N LEU A 142 -13.72 6.56 -28.79
CA LEU A 142 -13.17 7.85 -28.34
C LEU A 142 -11.65 7.72 -28.15
N SER A 143 -10.88 8.70 -28.62
CA SER A 143 -9.41 8.66 -28.47
C SER A 143 -8.78 10.05 -28.39
N ALA A 144 -8.13 10.31 -27.26
CA ALA A 144 -7.57 11.61 -26.89
C ALA A 144 -6.29 11.49 -26.06
N ARG A 145 -5.54 12.58 -25.95
CA ARG A 145 -4.49 12.73 -24.94
C ARG A 145 -5.17 13.21 -23.66
N ILE A 146 -4.97 12.50 -22.56
CA ILE A 146 -5.64 12.77 -21.28
C ILE A 146 -4.64 12.77 -20.13
N GLN A 147 -5.07 13.31 -19.00
CA GLN A 147 -4.47 13.01 -17.71
C GLN A 147 -5.43 12.14 -16.91
N SER A 148 -4.89 11.25 -16.08
CA SER A 148 -5.68 10.45 -15.15
C SER A 148 -5.85 11.23 -13.85
N ALA A 149 -7.07 11.24 -13.31
CA ALA A 149 -7.30 11.68 -11.94
C ALA A 149 -6.82 10.63 -10.94
N PHE A 150 -6.39 11.11 -9.77
CA PHE A 150 -6.23 10.34 -8.53
C PHE A 150 -6.51 11.29 -7.34
N ILE A 151 -6.75 10.78 -6.15
CA ILE A 151 -6.90 11.66 -4.96
C ILE A 151 -5.49 11.94 -4.41
N HIS A 152 -5.23 13.18 -3.97
CA HIS A 152 -3.93 13.66 -3.51
C HIS A 152 -4.13 14.62 -2.31
N PRO A 153 -3.62 14.32 -1.10
CA PRO A 153 -3.70 15.23 0.05
C PRO A 153 -2.98 16.56 -0.22
N PRO A 154 -3.51 17.71 0.26
CA PRO A 154 -2.87 19.02 0.12
C PRO A 154 -1.77 19.29 1.17
N ILE A 155 -1.52 18.35 2.09
CA ILE A 155 -0.61 18.46 3.23
C ILE A 155 0.20 17.15 3.33
N GLU A 156 1.47 17.26 3.73
CA GLU A 156 2.34 16.12 4.04
C GLU A 156 2.63 16.00 5.55
N PHE A 157 3.15 14.84 5.97
CA PHE A 157 3.56 14.51 7.34
C PHE A 157 4.54 15.53 7.96
N PRO A 158 4.47 15.82 9.29
CA PRO A 158 3.60 15.21 10.31
C PRO A 158 2.31 16.01 10.59
N LYS A 159 1.76 16.75 9.62
CA LYS A 159 0.67 17.72 9.86
C LYS A 159 -0.76 17.19 9.62
N HIS A 160 -0.92 15.91 9.32
CA HIS A 160 -2.21 15.22 9.34
C HIS A 160 -2.81 15.23 10.78
N ASN A 161 -4.12 15.00 10.91
CA ASN A 161 -4.86 15.18 12.17
C ASN A 161 -4.86 16.59 12.79
N ILE A 162 -4.47 17.65 12.06
CA ILE A 162 -4.59 19.05 12.52
C ILE A 162 -5.87 19.73 11.99
N ASP A 163 -6.24 19.48 10.72
CA ASP A 163 -7.46 19.99 10.10
C ASP A 163 -8.06 18.96 9.11
N GLU A 164 -9.40 18.90 9.08
CA GLU A 164 -10.33 18.40 8.05
C GLU A 164 -9.85 17.31 7.04
N GLU A 165 -9.91 16.04 7.43
CA GLU A 165 -9.61 14.91 6.53
C GLU A 165 -10.86 14.41 5.75
N ILE A 166 -10.76 14.35 4.42
CA ILE A 166 -11.90 14.06 3.52
C ILE A 166 -12.32 12.57 3.56
N ARG A 167 -13.64 12.36 3.66
CA ARG A 167 -14.31 11.05 3.50
C ARG A 167 -15.14 11.04 2.22
N ALA A 168 -14.59 10.48 1.14
CA ALA A 168 -15.26 10.44 -0.15
C ALA A 168 -14.99 9.14 -0.93
N ASP A 169 -15.99 8.68 -1.69
CA ASP A 169 -15.80 7.60 -2.66
C ASP A 169 -15.14 8.13 -3.94
N PHE A 170 -14.14 7.42 -4.46
CA PHE A 170 -13.54 7.66 -5.77
C PHE A 170 -14.15 6.71 -6.82
N LEU A 171 -15.05 7.23 -7.66
CA LEU A 171 -15.87 6.41 -8.56
C LEU A 171 -15.52 6.74 -10.03
N PRO A 172 -14.84 5.84 -10.77
CA PRO A 172 -14.48 6.10 -12.16
C PRO A 172 -15.72 6.10 -13.05
N ILE A 173 -15.85 7.15 -13.88
CA ILE A 173 -16.88 7.31 -14.91
C ILE A 173 -16.30 6.86 -16.26
N LEU A 174 -15.06 7.25 -16.53
CA LEU A 174 -14.30 6.91 -17.73
C LEU A 174 -13.02 6.14 -17.37
N GLU A 175 -12.62 5.26 -18.28
CA GLU A 175 -11.36 4.53 -18.25
C GLU A 175 -10.61 4.78 -19.56
N ALA A 176 -9.31 5.08 -19.44
CA ALA A 176 -8.38 5.18 -20.55
C ALA A 176 -7.54 3.89 -20.64
N LYS A 177 -7.39 3.38 -21.87
CA LYS A 177 -6.65 2.16 -22.21
C LYS A 177 -5.50 2.47 -23.16
N ASP A 178 -4.39 1.77 -22.97
CA ASP A 178 -3.27 1.77 -23.90
C ASP A 178 -3.63 1.01 -25.20
N ARG A 179 -2.70 1.04 -26.17
CA ARG A 179 -2.85 0.35 -27.45
C ARG A 179 -2.86 -1.19 -27.35
N PHE A 180 -2.64 -1.75 -26.16
CA PHE A 180 -2.69 -3.19 -25.87
C PHE A 180 -4.01 -3.57 -25.15
N GLY A 181 -4.85 -2.59 -24.81
CA GLY A 181 -6.16 -2.77 -24.17
C GLY A 181 -6.12 -2.75 -22.64
N THR A 182 -4.96 -2.55 -22.02
CA THR A 182 -4.79 -2.46 -20.56
C THR A 182 -5.28 -1.10 -20.07
N GLY A 183 -6.05 -1.09 -18.97
CA GLY A 183 -6.45 0.17 -18.31
C GLY A 183 -5.24 0.86 -17.68
N VAL A 184 -5.01 2.13 -18.02
CA VAL A 184 -3.83 2.91 -17.59
C VAL A 184 -4.16 4.27 -16.96
N GLY A 185 -5.44 4.65 -16.92
CA GLY A 185 -5.89 5.90 -16.28
C GLY A 185 -7.42 6.02 -16.16
N PHE A 186 -7.87 6.90 -15.28
CA PHE A 186 -9.26 7.35 -15.18
C PHE A 186 -9.37 8.84 -15.55
N PRO A 187 -9.66 9.18 -16.82
CA PRO A 187 -9.77 10.57 -17.27
C PRO A 187 -11.10 11.24 -16.88
N GLY A 188 -12.02 10.50 -16.26
CA GLY A 188 -13.33 10.99 -15.81
C GLY A 188 -13.76 10.27 -14.53
N VAL A 189 -13.99 11.01 -13.45
CA VAL A 189 -14.28 10.45 -12.11
C VAL A 189 -15.34 11.28 -11.37
N LEU A 190 -16.05 10.65 -10.44
CA LEU A 190 -16.88 11.30 -9.42
C LEU A 190 -16.22 11.10 -8.05
N LEU A 191 -15.93 12.21 -7.36
CA LEU A 191 -15.60 12.25 -5.95
C LEU A 191 -16.88 12.59 -5.16
N ASN A 192 -17.41 11.63 -4.40
CA ASN A 192 -18.67 11.75 -3.68
C ASN A 192 -18.46 11.80 -2.16
N HIS A 193 -18.67 12.97 -1.56
CA HIS A 193 -18.43 13.24 -0.14
C HIS A 193 -19.62 12.78 0.72
N ALA A 194 -19.76 11.46 0.87
CA ALA A 194 -20.91 10.83 1.51
C ALA A 194 -21.01 11.07 3.03
N ALA A 195 -19.89 11.36 3.69
CA ALA A 195 -19.81 11.56 5.14
C ALA A 195 -19.09 12.87 5.48
N PRO A 196 -19.39 13.51 6.64
CA PRO A 196 -18.60 14.63 7.12
C PRO A 196 -17.16 14.19 7.42
N SER A 197 -16.20 15.07 7.11
CA SER A 197 -14.82 14.99 7.59
C SER A 197 -14.78 15.01 9.12
N LEU A 198 -13.78 14.37 9.74
CA LEU A 198 -13.65 14.26 11.21
C LEU A 198 -13.49 15.62 11.92
N ALA A 199 -13.21 16.68 11.17
CA ALA A 199 -13.43 18.07 11.57
C ALA A 199 -14.31 18.81 10.54
N GLY A 200 -15.10 19.77 11.00
CA GLY A 200 -15.71 20.83 10.19
C GLY A 200 -16.91 20.49 9.28
N ASN A 201 -17.16 19.21 8.97
CA ASN A 201 -18.14 18.75 7.96
C ASN A 201 -17.94 19.34 6.55
N ARG A 202 -16.78 19.94 6.25
CA ARG A 202 -16.66 20.99 5.21
C ARG A 202 -17.21 20.64 3.85
N PHE A 203 -17.01 19.43 3.33
CA PHE A 203 -17.53 19.04 2.01
C PHE A 203 -18.72 18.07 2.06
N GLN A 204 -19.42 17.96 3.19
CA GLN A 204 -20.54 17.03 3.35
C GLN A 204 -21.59 17.21 2.23
N ASP A 205 -22.03 16.08 1.66
CA ASP A 205 -22.97 16.00 0.53
C ASP A 205 -22.47 16.55 -0.83
N CYS A 206 -21.26 17.12 -0.91
CA CYS A 206 -20.67 17.61 -2.17
C CYS A 206 -20.38 16.47 -3.17
N ALA A 207 -20.79 16.67 -4.42
CA ALA A 207 -20.41 15.83 -5.55
C ALA A 207 -19.52 16.62 -6.51
N ALA A 208 -18.30 16.15 -6.74
CA ALA A 208 -17.36 16.74 -7.69
C ALA A 208 -17.10 15.75 -8.85
N TYR A 209 -17.58 16.07 -10.05
CA TYR A 209 -17.33 15.32 -11.26
C TYR A 209 -16.15 15.95 -12.01
N ILE A 210 -15.09 15.20 -12.27
CA ILE A 210 -13.82 15.72 -12.80
C ILE A 210 -13.48 15.00 -14.10
N PHE A 211 -13.20 15.76 -15.16
CA PHE A 211 -12.83 15.26 -16.49
C PHE A 211 -11.58 15.98 -17.01
N PHE A 212 -10.45 15.27 -17.11
CA PHE A 212 -9.14 15.85 -17.45
C PHE A 212 -8.80 15.73 -18.94
N PHE A 213 -9.40 16.64 -19.71
CA PHE A 213 -9.18 16.83 -21.14
C PHE A 213 -8.63 18.23 -21.39
N SER A 214 -7.51 18.35 -22.12
CA SER A 214 -6.91 19.66 -22.37
C SER A 214 -7.69 20.48 -23.40
N HIS A 215 -8.37 19.83 -24.36
CA HIS A 215 -9.18 20.46 -25.39
C HIS A 215 -10.50 19.69 -25.56
N PRO A 216 -11.41 19.73 -24.56
CA PRO A 216 -12.62 18.90 -24.53
C PRO A 216 -13.52 19.05 -25.77
N GLU A 217 -13.51 20.21 -26.43
CA GLU A 217 -14.25 20.49 -27.67
C GLU A 217 -13.60 19.90 -28.95
N LYS A 218 -12.38 19.35 -28.84
CA LYS A 218 -11.60 18.72 -29.93
C LYS A 218 -11.30 17.24 -29.66
N ASP A 219 -11.26 16.87 -28.38
CA ASP A 219 -10.92 15.52 -27.91
C ASP A 219 -12.15 14.59 -27.90
N ILE A 220 -13.36 15.12 -27.68
CA ILE A 220 -14.64 14.39 -27.64
C ILE A 220 -15.75 15.24 -28.31
N ASP A 221 -16.73 14.59 -28.93
CA ASP A 221 -17.86 15.26 -29.60
C ASP A 221 -18.76 16.02 -28.60
N LEU A 222 -19.18 17.24 -28.97
CA LEU A 222 -20.05 18.10 -28.15
C LEU A 222 -21.42 17.47 -27.85
N SER A 223 -21.91 16.57 -28.70
CA SER A 223 -23.16 15.82 -28.47
C SER A 223 -23.04 14.82 -27.31
N TRP A 224 -21.89 14.16 -27.17
CA TRP A 224 -21.59 13.28 -26.05
C TRP A 224 -21.48 14.06 -24.74
N TRP A 225 -20.78 15.21 -24.76
CA TRP A 225 -20.72 16.11 -23.60
C TRP A 225 -22.11 16.60 -23.16
N LYS A 226 -22.99 16.95 -24.12
CA LYS A 226 -24.37 17.37 -23.83
C LYS A 226 -25.20 16.24 -23.22
N MET A 227 -25.05 15.01 -23.70
CA MET A 227 -25.67 13.83 -23.07
C MET A 227 -25.17 13.63 -21.63
N LEU A 228 -23.85 13.66 -21.40
CA LEU A 228 -23.25 13.49 -20.08
C LEU A 228 -23.71 14.58 -19.09
N LEU A 229 -23.65 15.85 -19.50
CA LEU A 229 -24.10 16.98 -18.68
C LEU A 229 -25.61 16.90 -18.38
N THR A 230 -26.43 16.45 -19.34
CA THR A 230 -27.87 16.21 -19.10
C THR A 230 -28.10 15.09 -18.06
N GLN A 231 -27.30 14.04 -18.08
CA GLN A 231 -27.39 12.95 -17.11
C GLN A 231 -26.92 13.39 -15.70
N ILE A 232 -25.86 14.19 -15.61
CA ILE A 232 -25.39 14.79 -14.34
C ILE A 232 -26.44 15.76 -13.78
N ALA A 233 -27.03 16.62 -14.63
CA ALA A 233 -28.12 17.51 -14.24
C ALA A 233 -29.29 16.72 -13.64
N ALA A 234 -29.81 15.71 -14.36
CA ALA A 234 -30.92 14.89 -13.88
C ALA A 234 -30.63 14.15 -12.56
N ALA A 235 -29.37 13.73 -12.34
CA ALA A 235 -28.95 13.14 -11.06
C ALA A 235 -29.01 14.16 -9.91
N VAL A 236 -28.47 15.36 -10.09
CA VAL A 236 -28.48 16.42 -9.05
C VAL A 236 -29.90 16.96 -8.81
N GLU A 237 -30.68 17.21 -9.87
CA GLU A 237 -32.06 17.70 -9.81
C GLU A 237 -33.03 16.74 -9.12
N SER A 238 -32.72 15.44 -9.08
CA SER A 238 -33.48 14.46 -8.28
C SER A 238 -33.34 14.69 -6.77
N SER A 239 -32.21 15.29 -6.37
CA SER A 239 -31.77 15.47 -4.99
C SER A 239 -31.73 14.16 -4.17
N LEU A 240 -31.69 13.01 -4.83
CA LEU A 240 -31.39 11.72 -4.23
C LEU A 240 -29.87 11.51 -4.18
N ALA A 241 -29.39 10.89 -3.12
CA ALA A 241 -28.01 10.42 -3.03
C ALA A 241 -27.97 9.01 -2.43
N ILE A 242 -27.20 8.11 -3.05
CA ILE A 242 -26.89 6.80 -2.49
C ILE A 242 -25.86 7.00 -1.36
N GLU A 243 -26.28 6.84 -0.10
CA GLU A 243 -25.39 6.98 1.07
C GLU A 243 -24.54 5.73 1.27
N LYS A 244 -25.15 4.54 1.23
CA LYS A 244 -24.45 3.26 1.35
C LYS A 244 -25.16 2.15 0.57
N VAL A 245 -24.37 1.25 0.00
CA VAL A 245 -24.82 -0.05 -0.53
C VAL A 245 -23.85 -1.09 0.01
N GLU A 246 -24.36 -2.09 0.71
CA GLU A 246 -23.56 -3.11 1.38
C GLU A 246 -24.27 -4.48 1.36
N THR A 247 -23.48 -5.54 1.52
CA THR A 247 -23.98 -6.88 1.84
C THR A 247 -23.82 -7.14 3.34
N ASN A 248 -24.56 -8.11 3.89
CA ASN A 248 -24.37 -8.53 5.28
C ASN A 248 -22.99 -9.13 5.57
N TYR A 249 -22.32 -9.70 4.57
CA TYR A 249 -20.96 -10.23 4.65
C TYR A 249 -20.22 -10.08 3.32
N ALA A 250 -18.92 -9.81 3.37
CA ALA A 250 -18.05 -9.79 2.18
C ALA A 250 -17.85 -11.17 1.53
N SER A 251 -18.09 -12.26 2.27
CA SER A 251 -18.22 -13.61 1.70
C SER A 251 -19.37 -14.42 2.30
N CYS A 252 -19.91 -15.34 1.50
CA CYS A 252 -20.99 -16.25 1.86
C CYS A 252 -20.66 -17.68 1.43
N HIS A 253 -21.36 -18.66 2.00
CA HIS A 253 -21.25 -20.08 1.64
C HIS A 253 -22.46 -20.54 0.82
N GLN A 254 -22.29 -21.61 0.03
CA GLN A 254 -23.35 -22.15 -0.82
C GLN A 254 -24.60 -22.50 0.01
N GLY A 255 -25.73 -21.90 -0.34
CA GLY A 255 -27.01 -22.06 0.39
C GLY A 255 -27.30 -20.97 1.43
N GLU A 256 -26.33 -20.13 1.80
CA GLU A 256 -26.58 -18.93 2.59
C GLU A 256 -27.33 -17.88 1.75
N ARG A 257 -28.16 -17.07 2.42
CA ARG A 257 -28.87 -15.95 1.78
C ARG A 257 -28.03 -14.67 1.92
N VAL A 258 -28.02 -13.87 0.87
CA VAL A 258 -27.35 -12.57 0.83
C VAL A 258 -28.39 -11.48 1.06
N GLN A 259 -28.21 -10.72 2.14
CA GLN A 259 -28.96 -9.50 2.40
C GLN A 259 -28.18 -8.32 1.81
N VAL A 260 -28.85 -7.51 1.00
CA VAL A 260 -28.33 -6.26 0.46
C VAL A 260 -29.05 -5.11 1.14
N ARG A 261 -28.32 -4.22 1.80
CA ARG A 261 -28.84 -2.95 2.32
C ARG A 261 -28.52 -1.85 1.32
N VAL A 262 -29.56 -1.14 0.89
CA VAL A 262 -29.47 0.06 0.04
C VAL A 262 -30.04 1.23 0.82
N ARG A 263 -29.21 2.23 1.12
CA ARG A 263 -29.60 3.42 1.88
C ARG A 263 -29.47 4.67 1.01
N ILE A 264 -30.58 5.38 0.83
CA ILE A 264 -30.72 6.53 -0.07
C ILE A 264 -31.23 7.74 0.73
N LYS A 265 -30.51 8.86 0.65
CA LYS A 265 -30.90 10.16 1.20
C LYS A 265 -31.75 10.92 0.20
N ASN A 266 -32.83 11.52 0.65
CA ASN A 266 -33.52 12.58 -0.07
C ASN A 266 -33.15 13.93 0.56
N ARG A 267 -32.50 14.80 -0.22
CA ARG A 267 -32.02 16.12 0.22
C ARG A 267 -33.08 17.23 0.12
N GLN A 268 -34.22 16.98 -0.52
CA GLN A 268 -35.36 17.92 -0.56
C GLN A 268 -36.19 17.86 0.72
N SER A 269 -36.92 18.94 1.03
CA SER A 269 -37.91 18.99 2.11
C SER A 269 -39.20 18.19 1.81
N ALA A 270 -39.52 17.99 0.52
CA ALA A 270 -40.64 17.18 0.07
C ALA A 270 -40.26 15.68 0.02
N ALA A 271 -41.25 14.81 0.21
CA ALA A 271 -41.08 13.37 -0.02
C ALA A 271 -41.12 13.06 -1.52
N THR A 272 -40.21 12.20 -2.00
CA THR A 272 -40.08 11.89 -3.44
C THR A 272 -40.20 10.39 -3.72
N ALA A 273 -40.78 10.03 -4.85
CA ALA A 273 -40.87 8.66 -5.34
C ALA A 273 -39.60 8.26 -6.10
N MET A 274 -39.20 6.99 -5.95
CA MET A 274 -38.06 6.40 -6.66
C MET A 274 -38.31 4.92 -6.95
N GLN A 275 -37.57 4.35 -7.90
CA GLN A 275 -37.37 2.92 -8.07
C GLN A 275 -35.94 2.56 -7.71
N ILE A 276 -35.78 1.39 -7.09
CA ILE A 276 -34.50 0.74 -6.85
C ILE A 276 -34.54 -0.58 -7.62
N ARG A 277 -33.63 -0.77 -8.58
CA ARG A 277 -33.47 -2.01 -9.34
C ARG A 277 -32.19 -2.70 -8.91
N LEU A 278 -32.31 -3.96 -8.51
CA LEU A 278 -31.23 -4.79 -8.01
C LEU A 278 -30.93 -5.89 -9.02
N TYR A 279 -29.70 -5.93 -9.52
CA TYR A 279 -29.21 -6.94 -10.46
C TYR A 279 -28.08 -7.75 -9.84
N HIS A 280 -27.94 -9.00 -10.26
CA HIS A 280 -26.86 -9.91 -9.89
C HIS A 280 -26.16 -10.46 -11.13
N GLN A 281 -24.83 -10.53 -11.05
CA GLN A 281 -23.96 -11.10 -12.07
C GLN A 281 -23.11 -12.22 -11.45
N THR A 282 -23.08 -13.37 -12.11
CA THR A 282 -22.25 -14.55 -11.81
C THR A 282 -20.77 -14.31 -12.12
N PRO A 283 -19.84 -15.10 -11.53
CA PRO A 283 -18.42 -15.07 -11.84
C PRO A 283 -18.10 -15.21 -13.34
N ASP A 284 -18.90 -15.97 -14.10
CA ASP A 284 -18.76 -16.12 -15.55
C ASP A 284 -19.12 -14.86 -16.39
N GLY A 285 -19.72 -13.84 -15.76
CA GLY A 285 -19.69 -12.45 -16.20
C GLY A 285 -20.54 -12.05 -17.41
N LYS A 286 -21.42 -12.91 -17.94
CA LYS A 286 -22.05 -12.67 -19.26
C LYS A 286 -23.19 -11.65 -19.27
N ASP A 287 -24.15 -11.75 -18.35
CA ASP A 287 -25.37 -10.92 -18.31
C ASP A 287 -25.76 -10.55 -16.88
N ASP A 288 -26.44 -9.40 -16.73
CA ASP A 288 -27.05 -8.97 -15.46
C ASP A 288 -28.45 -9.58 -15.29
N SER A 289 -28.64 -10.42 -14.26
CA SER A 289 -29.95 -10.94 -13.89
C SER A 289 -30.70 -9.98 -12.95
N LEU A 290 -31.94 -9.60 -13.25
CA LEU A 290 -32.75 -8.75 -12.37
C LEU A 290 -33.26 -9.58 -11.17
N ILE A 291 -32.80 -9.25 -9.96
CA ILE A 291 -33.31 -9.82 -8.71
C ILE A 291 -34.65 -9.17 -8.33
N SER A 292 -34.74 -7.83 -8.44
CA SER A 292 -35.88 -7.07 -7.92
C SER A 292 -35.95 -5.66 -8.52
N ASP A 293 -37.15 -5.19 -8.87
CA ASP A 293 -37.47 -3.76 -9.04
C ASP A 293 -38.49 -3.39 -7.97
N VAL A 294 -38.18 -2.40 -7.13
CA VAL A 294 -39.10 -1.89 -6.10
C VAL A 294 -39.27 -0.39 -6.19
N ARG A 295 -40.53 0.05 -6.26
CA ARG A 295 -40.89 1.44 -5.96
C ARG A 295 -40.77 1.70 -4.45
N ARG A 296 -40.21 2.85 -4.10
CA ARG A 296 -40.12 3.40 -2.74
C ARG A 296 -40.48 4.88 -2.76
N VAL A 297 -40.74 5.43 -1.58
CA VAL A 297 -40.88 6.87 -1.34
C VAL A 297 -39.85 7.24 -0.28
N ALA A 298 -39.01 8.21 -0.55
CA ALA A 298 -38.03 8.74 0.39
C ALA A 298 -38.60 9.98 1.08
N GLY A 299 -38.66 9.97 2.41
CA GLY A 299 -39.11 11.11 3.20
C GLY A 299 -38.19 12.32 3.02
N GLY A 300 -38.74 13.54 3.09
CA GLY A 300 -37.95 14.76 2.96
C GLY A 300 -36.86 14.87 4.05
N GLY A 301 -35.67 15.34 3.67
CA GLY A 301 -34.50 15.48 4.53
C GLY A 301 -34.00 14.16 5.15
N SER A 302 -34.51 13.01 4.71
CA SER A 302 -34.40 11.74 5.42
C SER A 302 -33.65 10.68 4.61
N ALA A 303 -32.91 9.83 5.31
CA ALA A 303 -32.42 8.57 4.76
C ALA A 303 -33.55 7.54 4.71
N THR A 304 -33.59 6.76 3.63
CA THR A 304 -34.56 5.68 3.40
C THR A 304 -33.80 4.40 3.09
N GLU A 305 -34.06 3.36 3.87
CA GLU A 305 -33.42 2.05 3.72
C GLU A 305 -34.33 1.07 2.96
N ALA A 306 -33.74 0.33 2.03
CA ALA A 306 -34.33 -0.83 1.40
C ALA A 306 -33.45 -2.05 1.65
N LEU A 307 -33.98 -3.01 2.38
CA LEU A 307 -33.39 -4.33 2.56
C LEU A 307 -33.94 -5.28 1.49
N PHE A 308 -33.03 -5.95 0.79
CA PHE A 308 -33.32 -7.05 -0.13
C PHE A 308 -32.67 -8.31 0.43
N ASP A 309 -33.33 -9.46 0.29
CA ASP A 309 -32.84 -10.73 0.82
C ASP A 309 -33.13 -11.84 -0.19
N TYR A 310 -32.09 -12.45 -0.73
CA TYR A 310 -32.17 -13.42 -1.82
C TYR A 310 -31.18 -14.57 -1.66
N LEU A 311 -31.42 -15.66 -2.39
CA LEU A 311 -30.49 -16.78 -2.49
C LEU A 311 -29.74 -16.64 -3.83
N PRO A 312 -28.42 -16.35 -3.83
CA PRO A 312 -27.65 -16.32 -5.06
C PRO A 312 -27.45 -17.73 -5.66
N PRO A 313 -27.08 -17.83 -6.95
CA PRO A 313 -26.63 -19.09 -7.56
C PRO A 313 -25.44 -19.69 -6.80
N ALA A 314 -25.41 -21.03 -6.68
CA ALA A 314 -24.34 -21.76 -6.01
C ALA A 314 -23.11 -21.96 -6.93
N GLU A 315 -22.48 -20.85 -7.32
CA GLU A 315 -21.26 -20.83 -8.15
C GLU A 315 -20.13 -20.18 -7.34
N THR A 316 -19.08 -20.93 -7.00
CA THR A 316 -17.98 -20.43 -6.17
C THR A 316 -17.17 -19.37 -6.93
N GLY A 317 -17.13 -18.14 -6.42
CA GLY A 317 -16.44 -17.02 -7.07
C GLY A 317 -16.91 -15.63 -6.64
N LEU A 318 -16.40 -14.60 -7.32
CA LEU A 318 -16.72 -13.19 -7.05
C LEU A 318 -18.00 -12.75 -7.79
N HIS A 319 -19.12 -12.73 -7.09
CA HIS A 319 -20.39 -12.22 -7.60
C HIS A 319 -20.47 -10.70 -7.51
N ARG A 320 -21.14 -10.07 -8.48
CA ARG A 320 -21.41 -8.62 -8.48
C ARG A 320 -22.89 -8.34 -8.29
N ILE A 321 -23.17 -7.21 -7.66
CA ILE A 321 -24.52 -6.68 -7.45
C ILE A 321 -24.53 -5.24 -7.96
N ARG A 322 -25.38 -4.93 -8.96
CA ARG A 322 -25.66 -3.54 -9.36
C ARG A 322 -26.97 -3.07 -8.74
N VAL A 323 -26.93 -1.90 -8.14
CA VAL A 323 -28.09 -1.13 -7.69
C VAL A 323 -28.25 0.07 -8.61
N ASP A 324 -29.34 0.12 -9.37
CA ASP A 324 -29.73 1.28 -10.17
C ASP A 324 -30.86 2.03 -9.46
N VAL A 325 -30.64 3.33 -9.19
CA VAL A 325 -31.66 4.23 -8.63
C VAL A 325 -32.26 5.04 -9.76
N ALA A 326 -33.57 4.96 -9.91
CA ALA A 326 -34.32 5.57 -11.00
C ALA A 326 -35.47 6.45 -10.50
N GLN A 327 -35.71 7.58 -11.16
CA GLN A 327 -36.79 8.51 -10.84
C GLN A 327 -37.33 9.17 -12.11
N ASP A 328 -38.62 9.52 -12.08
CA ASP A 328 -39.22 10.48 -13.02
C ASP A 328 -39.14 11.85 -12.34
N VAL A 329 -38.09 12.63 -12.63
CA VAL A 329 -37.77 13.86 -11.89
C VAL A 329 -38.91 14.89 -12.01
N ALA A 330 -39.57 14.96 -13.16
CA ALA A 330 -40.72 15.84 -13.39
C ALA A 330 -41.98 15.43 -12.60
N ASN A 331 -42.08 14.17 -12.18
CA ASN A 331 -43.19 13.62 -11.39
C ASN A 331 -42.77 13.14 -9.99
N ARG A 332 -41.59 13.52 -9.49
CA ARG A 332 -40.99 12.95 -8.28
C ARG A 332 -41.87 13.09 -7.04
N GLU A 333 -42.59 14.21 -6.91
CA GLU A 333 -43.52 14.50 -5.80
C GLU A 333 -44.94 13.92 -6.04
N ASN A 334 -45.25 13.44 -7.25
CA ASN A 334 -46.52 12.80 -7.59
C ASN A 334 -46.54 11.33 -7.13
N LEU A 335 -46.47 11.11 -5.81
CA LEU A 335 -46.22 9.80 -5.18
C LEU A 335 -47.18 8.66 -5.61
N ALA A 336 -48.41 8.99 -6.02
CA ALA A 336 -49.39 8.02 -6.52
C ALA A 336 -49.22 7.68 -8.02
N VAL A 337 -48.67 8.57 -8.84
CA VAL A 337 -48.56 8.41 -10.30
C VAL A 337 -47.41 7.46 -10.63
N VAL A 338 -47.64 6.47 -11.50
CA VAL A 338 -46.55 5.67 -12.08
C VAL A 338 -46.03 6.42 -13.31
N GLY A 339 -44.97 7.21 -13.10
CA GLY A 339 -44.29 7.96 -14.17
C GLY A 339 -43.39 7.09 -15.05
N ILE A 340 -42.48 7.71 -15.79
CA ILE A 340 -41.48 7.04 -16.64
C ILE A 340 -40.08 7.24 -16.05
N PRO A 341 -39.70 6.49 -14.99
CA PRO A 341 -38.45 6.69 -14.28
C PRO A 341 -37.23 6.25 -15.09
N ARG A 342 -36.27 7.16 -15.22
CA ARG A 342 -34.95 6.93 -15.84
C ARG A 342 -33.94 6.60 -14.75
N VAL A 343 -32.95 5.75 -15.06
CA VAL A 343 -31.82 5.53 -14.15
C VAL A 343 -31.04 6.85 -14.04
N LEU A 344 -30.77 7.27 -12.81
CA LEU A 344 -30.04 8.49 -12.49
C LEU A 344 -28.64 8.17 -11.99
N MET A 345 -28.56 7.23 -11.06
CA MET A 345 -27.35 6.77 -10.40
C MET A 345 -27.28 5.24 -10.44
N SER A 346 -26.07 4.72 -10.56
CA SER A 346 -25.77 3.29 -10.42
C SER A 346 -24.70 3.10 -9.34
N ARG A 347 -24.75 1.98 -8.62
CA ARG A 347 -23.71 1.59 -7.66
C ARG A 347 -23.48 0.09 -7.76
N GLN A 348 -22.23 -0.32 -7.92
CA GLN A 348 -21.86 -1.74 -7.95
C GLN A 348 -21.10 -2.12 -6.69
N ILE A 349 -21.49 -3.24 -6.07
CA ILE A 349 -20.71 -3.92 -5.02
C ILE A 349 -20.49 -5.38 -5.40
N ALA A 350 -19.73 -6.12 -4.59
CA ALA A 350 -19.47 -7.54 -4.80
C ALA A 350 -19.30 -8.28 -3.49
N PHE A 351 -19.50 -9.60 -3.54
CA PHE A 351 -19.26 -10.55 -2.45
C PHE A 351 -18.66 -11.83 -3.03
N VAL A 352 -17.94 -12.61 -2.22
CA VAL A 352 -17.35 -13.87 -2.65
C VAL A 352 -18.22 -15.05 -2.18
N MET A 353 -18.63 -15.93 -3.09
CA MET A 353 -19.19 -17.24 -2.76
C MET A 353 -18.04 -18.22 -2.56
N LEU A 354 -18.00 -18.85 -1.37
CA LEU A 354 -16.90 -19.69 -0.92
C LEU A 354 -17.37 -21.09 -0.49
N ASP A 355 -16.60 -22.11 -0.85
CA ASP A 355 -16.72 -23.43 -0.25
C ASP A 355 -16.38 -23.38 1.26
N SER A 356 -16.92 -24.31 2.05
CA SER A 356 -16.63 -24.42 3.47
C SER A 356 -16.09 -25.82 3.80
N PRO A 357 -14.92 -25.96 4.48
CA PRO A 357 -14.01 -24.90 4.89
C PRO A 357 -13.26 -24.26 3.71
N LEU A 358 -12.77 -23.03 3.91
CA LEU A 358 -11.93 -22.31 2.95
C LEU A 358 -10.70 -23.14 2.56
N LYS A 359 -10.42 -23.17 1.25
CA LYS A 359 -9.24 -23.84 0.66
C LYS A 359 -8.62 -22.96 -0.42
N THR A 360 -7.30 -22.88 -0.41
CA THR A 360 -6.49 -22.23 -1.45
C THR A 360 -5.22 -23.04 -1.70
N GLN A 361 -4.65 -22.95 -2.91
CA GLN A 361 -3.39 -23.63 -3.22
C GLN A 361 -2.21 -22.86 -2.59
N PRO A 362 -1.12 -23.54 -2.20
CA PRO A 362 0.11 -22.87 -1.79
C PRO A 362 0.76 -22.10 -2.95
N CYS A 363 0.88 -20.78 -2.79
CA CYS A 363 1.53 -19.89 -3.77
C CYS A 363 3.03 -19.67 -3.48
N LEU A 364 3.48 -19.97 -2.26
CA LEU A 364 4.84 -19.74 -1.75
C LEU A 364 5.35 -20.98 -1.01
N ARG A 365 6.66 -21.21 -1.09
CA ARG A 365 7.43 -22.10 -0.20
C ARG A 365 8.72 -21.41 0.24
N VAL A 366 9.29 -21.89 1.33
CA VAL A 366 10.68 -21.65 1.71
C VAL A 366 11.49 -22.88 1.31
N GLU A 367 12.54 -22.69 0.53
CA GLU A 367 13.43 -23.75 0.05
C GLU A 367 14.87 -23.30 0.33
N GLY A 368 15.40 -23.75 1.48
CA GLY A 368 16.68 -23.28 2.03
C GLY A 368 16.71 -21.74 2.15
N PRO A 369 17.75 -21.05 1.63
CA PRO A 369 17.90 -19.61 1.72
C PRO A 369 16.93 -18.79 0.84
N ASN A 370 16.01 -19.43 0.09
CA ASN A 370 15.17 -18.76 -0.90
C ASN A 370 13.67 -18.94 -0.66
N PHE A 371 12.89 -18.10 -1.34
CA PHE A 371 11.49 -18.35 -1.61
C PHE A 371 11.30 -19.03 -2.96
N SER A 372 10.32 -19.92 -3.05
CA SER A 372 10.00 -20.71 -4.23
C SER A 372 8.53 -20.57 -4.61
N VAL A 373 8.26 -20.29 -5.88
CA VAL A 373 6.93 -20.05 -6.45
C VAL A 373 6.79 -20.94 -7.69
N SER A 374 5.74 -21.76 -7.76
CA SER A 374 5.54 -22.75 -8.83
C SER A 374 6.72 -23.74 -9.02
N SER A 375 7.50 -24.00 -7.96
CA SER A 375 8.76 -24.77 -7.96
C SER A 375 9.95 -24.11 -8.67
N CYS A 376 9.92 -22.78 -8.83
CA CYS A 376 11.08 -21.97 -9.19
C CYS A 376 11.50 -21.13 -7.97
N GLU A 377 12.73 -21.30 -7.49
CA GLU A 377 13.34 -20.38 -6.53
C GLU A 377 13.59 -19.02 -7.20
N MET A 378 13.13 -17.93 -6.59
CA MET A 378 13.32 -16.57 -7.11
C MET A 378 13.18 -15.48 -6.04
N PHE A 379 13.83 -14.34 -6.25
CA PHE A 379 13.57 -13.13 -5.46
C PHE A 379 12.13 -12.63 -5.70
N LEU A 380 11.43 -12.21 -4.63
CA LEU A 380 10.06 -11.74 -4.70
C LEU A 380 9.90 -10.25 -4.36
N ALA A 381 9.20 -9.52 -5.22
CA ALA A 381 8.58 -8.26 -4.85
C ALA A 381 7.23 -8.50 -4.15
N GLY A 382 6.89 -7.59 -3.24
CA GLY A 382 5.59 -7.53 -2.60
C GLY A 382 5.25 -6.12 -2.12
N THR A 383 4.14 -6.01 -1.39
CA THR A 383 3.67 -4.72 -0.86
C THR A 383 2.74 -4.92 0.34
N HIS A 384 2.55 -3.90 1.17
CA HIS A 384 1.48 -3.90 2.17
C HIS A 384 0.12 -3.60 1.53
N TYR A 385 -0.97 -4.15 2.05
CA TYR A 385 -2.33 -3.83 1.62
C TYR A 385 -3.29 -3.78 2.81
N TYR A 386 -3.94 -2.64 2.98
CA TYR A 386 -4.98 -2.44 3.97
C TYR A 386 -6.28 -2.06 3.25
N PRO A 387 -7.27 -2.97 3.17
CA PRO A 387 -8.53 -2.67 2.52
C PRO A 387 -9.30 -1.64 3.33
N SER A 388 -9.71 -0.55 2.67
CA SER A 388 -10.33 0.61 3.29
C SER A 388 -11.49 1.13 2.45
N ASP A 389 -12.46 1.78 3.09
CA ASP A 389 -13.71 2.22 2.47
C ASP A 389 -13.69 3.72 2.14
N VAL A 390 -13.18 4.52 3.08
CA VAL A 390 -12.59 5.84 2.92
C VAL A 390 -11.22 5.80 3.59
N TRP A 391 -10.23 6.47 2.97
CA TRP A 391 -8.77 6.43 3.22
C TRP A 391 -8.22 6.35 4.65
N TRP A 392 -9.04 6.65 5.62
CA TRP A 392 -8.68 6.76 7.02
C TRP A 392 -9.28 5.64 7.86
N GLU A 393 -9.92 4.61 7.29
CA GLU A 393 -10.51 3.53 8.08
C GLU A 393 -9.92 2.16 7.72
N TRP A 394 -9.09 1.63 8.62
CA TRP A 394 -8.75 0.21 8.63
C TRP A 394 -9.96 -0.57 9.14
N ALA A 395 -10.77 -1.06 8.20
CA ALA A 395 -12.07 -1.67 8.48
C ALA A 395 -12.26 -2.93 7.63
N TRP A 396 -11.87 -4.09 8.17
CA TRP A 396 -12.27 -5.37 7.57
C TRP A 396 -13.80 -5.51 7.47
N ARG A 397 -14.54 -4.85 8.37
CA ARG A 397 -16.00 -4.71 8.35
C ARG A 397 -16.55 -4.11 7.04
N ASP A 398 -15.81 -3.20 6.41
CA ASP A 398 -16.19 -2.48 5.19
C ASP A 398 -15.33 -2.89 3.98
N PHE A 399 -14.71 -4.07 4.04
CA PHE A 399 -13.96 -4.67 2.94
C PHE A 399 -14.75 -4.66 1.63
N ARG A 400 -14.11 -4.26 0.52
CA ARG A 400 -14.73 -4.09 -0.80
C ARG A 400 -14.17 -5.10 -1.82
N PRO A 401 -14.73 -6.33 -1.95
CA PRO A 401 -14.19 -7.40 -2.82
C PRO A 401 -13.96 -7.00 -4.28
N ALA A 402 -14.80 -6.11 -4.83
CA ALA A 402 -14.66 -5.59 -6.20
C ALA A 402 -13.44 -4.67 -6.40
N ILE A 403 -12.94 -4.05 -5.33
CA ILE A 403 -11.71 -3.25 -5.34
C ILE A 403 -10.52 -4.17 -5.10
N ALA A 404 -10.59 -5.02 -4.07
CA ALA A 404 -9.53 -5.97 -3.74
C ALA A 404 -9.13 -6.89 -4.91
N VAL A 405 -10.07 -7.40 -5.70
CA VAL A 405 -9.73 -8.22 -6.89
C VAL A 405 -8.92 -7.42 -7.92
N ARG A 406 -9.32 -6.17 -8.18
CA ARG A 406 -8.71 -5.26 -9.17
C ARG A 406 -7.31 -4.83 -8.73
N ASP A 407 -7.14 -4.66 -7.43
CA ASP A 407 -5.87 -4.34 -6.78
C ASP A 407 -4.93 -5.56 -6.80
N PHE A 408 -5.38 -6.76 -6.40
CA PHE A 408 -4.60 -8.00 -6.50
C PHE A 408 -4.20 -8.33 -7.95
N GLU A 409 -5.09 -8.14 -8.93
CA GLU A 409 -4.75 -8.27 -10.34
C GLU A 409 -3.64 -7.28 -10.75
N ALA A 410 -3.72 -6.03 -10.29
CA ALA A 410 -2.74 -4.99 -10.61
C ALA A 410 -1.38 -5.26 -9.93
N MET A 411 -1.38 -5.67 -8.66
CA MET A 411 -0.21 -6.18 -7.94
C MET A 411 0.45 -7.33 -8.72
N ARG A 412 -0.35 -8.30 -9.18
CA ARG A 412 0.12 -9.50 -9.91
C ARG A 412 0.67 -9.19 -11.31
N ARG A 413 0.11 -8.17 -11.99
CA ARG A 413 0.68 -7.57 -13.22
C ARG A 413 2.02 -6.89 -12.90
N ALA A 414 2.06 -6.07 -11.85
CA ALA A 414 3.25 -5.40 -11.33
C ALA A 414 4.24 -6.33 -10.58
N GLY A 415 4.28 -7.61 -10.92
CA GLY A 415 5.32 -8.54 -10.45
C GLY A 415 5.19 -9.06 -9.01
N ASN A 416 4.31 -8.50 -8.18
CA ASN A 416 4.15 -8.90 -6.77
C ASN A 416 3.73 -10.37 -6.62
N ARG A 417 4.19 -11.03 -5.55
CA ARG A 417 3.84 -12.41 -5.18
C ARG A 417 3.46 -12.59 -3.71
N ILE A 418 3.88 -11.67 -2.85
CA ILE A 418 3.57 -11.64 -1.43
C ILE A 418 2.96 -10.27 -1.08
N VAL A 419 1.93 -10.25 -0.24
CA VAL A 419 1.23 -9.03 0.18
C VAL A 419 0.96 -9.06 1.68
N ARG A 420 1.42 -8.04 2.42
CA ARG A 420 1.29 -7.98 3.88
C ARG A 420 0.00 -7.30 4.30
N VAL A 421 -0.77 -7.94 5.18
CA VAL A 421 -2.06 -7.45 5.69
C VAL A 421 -2.12 -7.68 7.20
N TRP A 422 -2.84 -6.83 7.93
CA TRP A 422 -2.98 -6.97 9.39
C TRP A 422 -4.33 -7.59 9.77
N VAL A 423 -4.35 -8.41 10.83
CA VAL A 423 -5.57 -9.00 11.41
C VAL A 423 -6.33 -7.95 12.23
N ASP A 424 -7.66 -7.88 12.07
CA ASP A 424 -8.53 -6.99 12.85
C ASP A 424 -8.44 -7.25 14.37
N PRO A 425 -8.46 -6.21 15.23
CA PRO A 425 -8.42 -6.42 16.68
C PRO A 425 -9.59 -7.24 17.26
N VAL A 426 -10.74 -7.32 16.57
CA VAL A 426 -11.95 -8.01 17.04
C VAL A 426 -12.42 -9.07 16.03
N LEU A 427 -12.13 -10.33 16.34
CA LEU A 427 -12.50 -11.48 15.51
C LEU A 427 -13.96 -11.89 15.70
N ASP A 428 -14.85 -11.25 14.95
CA ASP A 428 -16.24 -11.68 14.74
C ASP A 428 -16.53 -12.07 13.27
N GLU A 429 -17.67 -12.71 13.03
CA GLU A 429 -18.02 -13.27 11.70
C GLU A 429 -17.96 -12.24 10.56
N PRO A 430 -18.43 -10.97 10.69
CA PRO A 430 -18.18 -9.92 9.69
C PRO A 430 -16.72 -9.78 9.26
N VAL A 431 -15.81 -9.66 10.23
CA VAL A 431 -14.36 -9.56 10.00
C VAL A 431 -13.82 -10.84 9.36
N LEU A 432 -14.15 -12.00 9.92
CA LEU A 432 -13.65 -13.29 9.45
C LEU A 432 -14.09 -13.57 8.01
N ARG A 433 -15.33 -13.22 7.63
CA ARG A 433 -15.82 -13.33 6.24
C ARG A 433 -15.15 -12.37 5.28
N ALA A 434 -14.68 -11.20 5.72
CA ALA A 434 -13.89 -10.30 4.91
C ALA A 434 -12.45 -10.80 4.70
N MET A 435 -11.83 -11.34 5.74
CA MET A 435 -10.50 -11.94 5.63
C MET A 435 -10.53 -13.23 4.78
N ASP A 436 -11.56 -14.07 4.92
CA ASP A 436 -11.80 -15.24 4.04
C ASP A 436 -11.89 -14.81 2.55
N ALA A 437 -12.60 -13.71 2.27
CA ALA A 437 -12.71 -13.16 0.92
C ALA A 437 -11.35 -12.70 0.38
N ALA A 438 -10.57 -11.97 1.19
CA ALA A 438 -9.23 -11.50 0.81
C ALA A 438 -8.25 -12.64 0.55
N ILE A 439 -8.21 -13.64 1.44
CA ILE A 439 -7.36 -14.83 1.31
C ILE A 439 -7.67 -15.58 0.01
N TRP A 440 -8.97 -15.78 -0.29
CA TRP A 440 -9.38 -16.44 -1.53
C TRP A 440 -9.04 -15.62 -2.78
N LEU A 441 -9.31 -14.32 -2.78
CA LEU A 441 -9.03 -13.42 -3.92
C LEU A 441 -7.54 -13.28 -4.22
N ALA A 442 -6.70 -13.20 -3.19
CA ALA A 442 -5.24 -13.26 -3.34
C ALA A 442 -4.81 -14.61 -3.94
N GLY A 443 -5.41 -15.71 -3.46
CA GLY A 443 -5.14 -17.07 -3.95
C GLY A 443 -5.47 -17.24 -5.43
N GLN A 444 -6.59 -16.68 -5.92
CA GLN A 444 -6.92 -16.70 -7.35
C GLN A 444 -5.92 -15.91 -8.21
N ASN A 445 -5.27 -14.90 -7.64
CA ASN A 445 -4.23 -14.11 -8.32
C ASN A 445 -2.81 -14.70 -8.16
N GLY A 446 -2.65 -15.85 -7.49
CA GLY A 446 -1.33 -16.43 -7.20
C GLY A 446 -0.49 -15.59 -6.22
N ILE A 447 -1.16 -14.88 -5.30
CA ILE A 447 -0.55 -14.06 -4.26
C ILE A 447 -0.65 -14.79 -2.91
N THR A 448 0.46 -14.77 -2.17
CA THR A 448 0.51 -15.18 -0.77
C THR A 448 0.23 -13.97 0.12
N LEU A 449 -0.64 -14.12 1.13
CA LEU A 449 -0.81 -13.09 2.15
C LEU A 449 0.14 -13.34 3.32
N ASP A 450 0.91 -12.33 3.68
CA ASP A 450 1.55 -12.26 4.99
C ASP A 450 0.55 -11.71 5.99
N ILE A 451 0.06 -12.58 6.88
CA ILE A 451 -0.97 -12.27 7.88
C ILE A 451 -0.26 -11.85 9.16
N CYS A 452 -0.11 -10.54 9.36
CA CYS A 452 0.44 -9.99 10.60
C CYS A 452 -0.65 -9.96 11.68
N VAL A 453 -0.47 -10.76 12.73
CA VAL A 453 -1.54 -11.04 13.71
C VAL A 453 -1.59 -9.99 14.82
N PHE A 454 -0.47 -9.73 15.48
CA PHE A 454 -0.39 -8.79 16.59
C PHE A 454 0.40 -7.54 16.20
N ASN A 455 -0.03 -6.37 16.69
CA ASN A 455 0.61 -5.09 16.36
C ASN A 455 0.75 -4.21 17.62
N GLN A 456 1.66 -3.24 17.56
CA GLN A 456 1.98 -2.35 18.68
C GLN A 456 0.84 -1.40 19.08
N TRP A 457 -0.16 -1.22 18.22
CA TRP A 457 -1.14 -0.12 18.31
C TRP A 457 -2.41 -0.49 19.09
N VAL A 458 -2.73 -1.79 19.17
CA VAL A 458 -3.91 -2.30 19.86
C VAL A 458 -3.72 -2.35 21.38
N ARG A 459 -4.72 -1.85 22.12
CA ARG A 459 -4.83 -2.03 23.58
C ARG A 459 -5.64 -3.27 23.95
N ASP A 460 -6.79 -3.47 23.31
CA ASP A 460 -7.79 -4.47 23.67
C ASP A 460 -8.08 -5.38 22.46
N LEU A 461 -8.08 -6.69 22.66
CA LEU A 461 -8.41 -7.69 21.64
C LEU A 461 -9.75 -8.35 21.93
N GLY A 462 -10.43 -8.85 20.89
CA GLY A 462 -11.68 -9.58 21.02
C GLY A 462 -11.79 -10.80 20.10
N TYR A 463 -12.51 -11.82 20.54
CA TYR A 463 -12.80 -13.03 19.77
C TYR A 463 -14.11 -13.70 20.22
N GLU A 464 -14.75 -14.45 19.32
CA GLU A 464 -15.95 -15.24 19.65
C GLU A 464 -15.61 -16.72 19.88
N LYS A 465 -16.12 -17.30 20.98
CA LYS A 465 -15.96 -18.72 21.32
C LYS A 465 -16.97 -19.60 20.54
N PRO A 466 -16.72 -20.91 20.39
CA PRO A 466 -17.60 -21.83 19.64
C PRO A 466 -19.04 -21.98 20.18
N ASP A 467 -19.36 -21.39 21.33
CA ASP A 467 -20.70 -21.31 21.93
C ASP A 467 -21.39 -19.94 21.72
N GLY A 468 -20.76 -19.03 20.98
CA GLY A 468 -21.23 -17.65 20.78
C GLY A 468 -20.79 -16.66 21.87
N THR A 469 -20.00 -17.10 22.87
CA THR A 469 -19.51 -16.19 23.91
C THR A 469 -18.43 -15.25 23.34
N LYS A 470 -18.76 -13.97 23.21
CA LYS A 470 -17.78 -12.93 22.88
C LYS A 470 -16.88 -12.65 24.09
N VAL A 471 -15.57 -12.69 23.87
CA VAL A 471 -14.55 -12.30 24.83
C VAL A 471 -13.88 -11.03 24.34
N HIS A 472 -13.64 -10.09 25.26
CA HIS A 472 -12.74 -8.96 25.06
C HIS A 472 -11.79 -8.91 26.25
N PHE A 473 -10.50 -8.65 26.00
CA PHE A 473 -9.46 -8.62 27.03
C PHE A 473 -8.44 -7.51 26.76
N GLU A 474 -7.92 -6.91 27.83
CA GLU A 474 -6.82 -5.96 27.73
C GLU A 474 -5.55 -6.71 27.33
N TYR A 475 -5.07 -6.43 26.14
CA TYR A 475 -3.92 -7.05 25.53
C TYR A 475 -2.62 -6.37 25.96
N ARG A 476 -2.61 -5.03 25.98
CA ARG A 476 -1.51 -4.20 26.49
C ARG A 476 -1.98 -3.34 27.65
N HIS A 477 -1.36 -3.49 28.82
CA HIS A 477 -1.61 -2.64 29.98
C HIS A 477 -0.70 -1.38 29.94
N PRO A 478 -1.10 -0.23 30.50
CA PRO A 478 -0.26 0.98 30.56
C PRO A 478 1.10 0.85 31.31
N GLN A 479 1.39 -0.30 31.91
CA GLN A 479 2.70 -0.62 32.49
C GLN A 479 3.64 -1.32 31.50
N ASP A 480 3.16 -1.77 30.34
CA ASP A 480 3.93 -2.49 29.33
C ASP A 480 4.64 -1.49 28.40
N PHE A 481 5.45 -0.61 29.00
CA PHE A 481 6.10 0.56 28.37
C PHE A 481 7.44 0.24 27.67
N ASN A 482 7.94 -0.97 27.87
CA ASN A 482 9.18 -1.59 27.39
C ASN A 482 8.89 -2.97 26.76
N ILE A 483 7.62 -3.28 26.52
CA ILE A 483 7.14 -4.44 25.76
C ILE A 483 6.17 -3.89 24.71
N TYR A 484 6.45 -4.07 23.42
CA TYR A 484 5.56 -3.64 22.34
C TYR A 484 5.23 -4.83 21.44
N SER A 485 4.06 -4.73 20.79
CA SER A 485 3.53 -5.63 19.77
C SER A 485 3.06 -7.00 20.25
N PHE A 486 3.76 -7.60 21.22
CA PHE A 486 3.29 -8.74 21.98
C PHE A 486 3.06 -8.40 23.46
N SER A 487 2.53 -9.37 24.22
CA SER A 487 2.24 -9.22 25.64
C SER A 487 2.59 -10.50 26.40
N LEU A 488 3.16 -10.35 27.60
CA LEU A 488 3.42 -11.45 28.54
C LEU A 488 2.25 -11.69 29.52
N ARG A 489 1.10 -11.06 29.23
CA ARG A 489 -0.12 -11.09 30.06
C ARG A 489 -1.29 -11.70 29.30
N ASN A 490 -2.26 -12.27 30.02
CA ASN A 490 -3.46 -12.90 29.45
C ASN A 490 -3.11 -13.95 28.37
N LEU A 491 -2.04 -14.73 28.59
CA LEU A 491 -1.48 -15.65 27.59
C LEU A 491 -2.50 -16.68 27.07
N GLN A 492 -3.45 -17.09 27.90
CA GLN A 492 -4.49 -18.03 27.49
C GLN A 492 -5.48 -17.40 26.49
N ASP A 493 -5.82 -16.12 26.63
CA ASP A 493 -6.70 -15.44 25.68
C ASP A 493 -5.98 -15.12 24.36
N GLN A 494 -4.67 -14.86 24.38
CA GLN A 494 -3.84 -14.82 23.16
C GLN A 494 -3.82 -16.18 22.43
N ARG A 495 -3.64 -17.28 23.18
CA ARG A 495 -3.72 -18.65 22.65
C ARG A 495 -5.13 -18.99 22.12
N ASP A 496 -6.19 -18.46 22.71
CA ASP A 496 -7.57 -18.65 22.23
C ASP A 496 -7.86 -17.82 20.97
N TYR A 497 -7.34 -16.60 20.88
CA TYR A 497 -7.41 -15.71 19.72
C TYR A 497 -6.72 -16.34 18.49
N ILE A 498 -5.47 -16.78 18.63
CA ILE A 498 -4.74 -17.52 17.58
C ILE A 498 -5.50 -18.79 17.14
N ARG A 499 -6.18 -19.47 18.07
CA ARG A 499 -6.96 -20.68 17.79
C ARG A 499 -8.14 -20.43 16.85
N VAL A 500 -8.77 -19.26 16.90
CA VAL A 500 -9.85 -18.88 15.97
C VAL A 500 -9.30 -18.79 14.54
N LEU A 501 -8.19 -18.07 14.36
CA LEU A 501 -7.53 -17.89 13.06
C LEU A 501 -7.05 -19.23 12.49
N ALA A 502 -6.34 -20.03 13.29
CA ALA A 502 -5.82 -21.34 12.88
C ALA A 502 -6.95 -22.31 12.49
N ARG A 503 -8.06 -22.33 13.25
CA ARG A 503 -9.23 -23.16 12.92
C ARG A 503 -9.92 -22.76 11.62
N ARG A 504 -10.08 -21.46 11.37
CA ARG A 504 -10.74 -20.93 10.17
C ARG A 504 -9.89 -21.19 8.92
N TRP A 505 -8.57 -20.95 9.00
CA TRP A 505 -7.69 -20.92 7.82
C TRP A 505 -6.71 -22.07 7.66
N LYS A 506 -6.77 -23.15 8.46
CA LYS A 506 -5.94 -24.35 8.25
C LYS A 506 -5.95 -24.93 6.83
N GLY A 507 -7.02 -24.69 6.05
CA GLY A 507 -7.12 -25.11 4.64
C GLY A 507 -6.55 -24.10 3.61
N ALA A 508 -6.19 -22.89 4.03
CA ALA A 508 -5.62 -21.86 3.16
C ALA A 508 -4.11 -22.09 2.98
N GLY A 509 -3.70 -22.51 1.78
CA GLY A 509 -2.29 -22.71 1.44
C GLY A 509 -1.53 -21.42 1.12
N ASN A 510 -2.23 -20.35 0.73
CA ASN A 510 -1.62 -19.07 0.31
C ASN A 510 -1.46 -18.04 1.43
N ILE A 511 -1.33 -18.48 2.70
CA ILE A 511 -1.05 -17.56 3.81
C ILE A 511 0.18 -17.99 4.60
N ILE A 512 0.89 -17.01 5.14
CA ILE A 512 1.91 -17.18 6.17
C ILE A 512 1.49 -16.35 7.39
N TYR A 513 1.85 -16.79 8.60
CA TYR A 513 1.55 -16.08 9.84
C TYR A 513 2.79 -15.34 10.35
N ASN A 514 2.70 -14.03 10.39
CA ASN A 514 3.65 -13.11 11.01
C ASN A 514 3.10 -12.74 12.39
N LEU A 515 3.75 -13.20 13.45
CA LEU A 515 3.11 -13.15 14.77
C LEU A 515 3.04 -11.71 15.30
N ALA A 516 4.10 -10.91 15.24
CA ALA A 516 4.12 -9.54 15.77
C ALA A 516 4.86 -8.52 14.90
N ASN A 517 4.17 -7.42 14.53
CA ASN A 517 4.78 -6.28 13.83
C ASN A 517 5.72 -5.49 14.75
N GLU A 518 6.97 -5.25 14.37
CA GLU A 518 7.86 -4.27 15.03
C GLU A 518 7.99 -4.41 16.56
N THR A 519 8.44 -5.57 17.01
CA THR A 519 8.53 -5.90 18.44
C THR A 519 9.62 -5.09 19.17
N TYR A 520 9.36 -4.75 20.43
CA TYR A 520 10.36 -4.19 21.36
C TYR A 520 10.29 -4.92 22.69
N VAL A 521 11.44 -5.35 23.22
CA VAL A 521 11.60 -5.84 24.60
C VAL A 521 12.82 -5.19 25.21
N LYS A 522 12.70 -4.65 26.43
CA LYS A 522 13.86 -4.17 27.19
C LYS A 522 13.67 -4.31 28.70
N ASP A 523 14.31 -5.30 29.29
CA ASP A 523 14.30 -5.62 30.72
C ASP A 523 12.89 -5.62 31.36
N PRO A 524 11.97 -6.47 30.89
CA PRO A 524 10.66 -6.63 31.50
C PRO A 524 10.76 -7.32 32.87
N ASP A 525 9.97 -6.82 33.82
CA ASP A 525 9.91 -7.28 35.21
C ASP A 525 8.60 -8.02 35.55
N SER A 526 8.54 -8.62 36.74
CA SER A 526 7.41 -9.48 37.14
C SER A 526 6.09 -8.73 37.34
N SER A 527 6.08 -7.38 37.34
CA SER A 527 4.84 -6.60 37.31
C SER A 527 4.19 -6.51 35.92
N GLN A 528 4.81 -7.14 34.91
CA GLN A 528 4.44 -7.05 33.49
C GLN A 528 4.11 -8.44 32.87
N MET A 529 4.01 -9.47 33.71
CA MET A 529 3.93 -10.87 33.28
C MET A 529 2.79 -11.61 33.99
N ASP A 530 2.24 -12.63 33.34
CA ASP A 530 1.50 -13.70 34.00
C ASP A 530 2.44 -14.59 34.83
N ALA A 531 1.90 -15.30 35.82
CA ALA A 531 2.67 -16.25 36.63
C ALA A 531 3.31 -17.39 35.81
N GLU A 532 2.79 -17.66 34.60
CA GLU A 532 3.37 -18.61 33.66
C GLU A 532 4.64 -18.04 32.98
N ALA A 533 4.57 -16.84 32.40
CA ALA A 533 5.73 -16.17 31.79
C ALA A 533 6.83 -15.87 32.82
N ALA A 534 6.46 -15.53 34.05
CA ALA A 534 7.40 -15.38 35.16
C ALA A 534 8.16 -16.67 35.50
N ALA A 535 7.60 -17.85 35.17
CA ALA A 535 8.20 -19.17 35.43
C ALA A 535 8.95 -19.78 34.23
N TRP A 536 8.96 -19.12 33.06
CA TRP A 536 9.78 -19.54 31.92
C TRP A 536 11.28 -19.42 32.25
N THR A 537 12.11 -20.29 31.65
CA THR A 537 13.55 -20.38 31.98
C THR A 537 14.31 -19.17 31.44
N GLU A 538 13.89 -18.69 30.28
CA GLU A 538 14.35 -17.51 29.58
C GLU A 538 14.19 -16.24 30.46
N THR A 539 13.06 -16.13 31.16
CA THR A 539 12.76 -15.01 32.08
C THR A 539 13.73 -14.92 33.26
N GLN A 540 14.33 -16.05 33.66
CA GLN A 540 15.28 -16.18 34.79
C GLN A 540 16.73 -15.87 34.39
N LEU A 541 17.01 -15.59 33.11
CA LEU A 541 18.31 -15.13 32.66
C LEU A 541 18.62 -13.70 33.19
N PRO A 542 19.90 -13.28 33.21
CA PRO A 542 20.27 -11.90 33.51
C PRO A 542 19.68 -10.90 32.51
N SER A 543 19.39 -9.69 32.98
CA SER A 543 18.95 -8.55 32.19
C SER A 543 19.82 -8.26 30.95
N GLY A 544 19.19 -7.77 29.88
CA GLY A 544 19.80 -7.43 28.60
C GLY A 544 19.32 -8.25 27.40
N SER A 545 19.78 -7.84 26.20
CA SER A 545 19.22 -8.26 24.90
C SER A 545 19.10 -9.78 24.69
N GLN A 546 20.00 -10.60 25.24
CA GLN A 546 19.93 -12.06 25.08
C GLN A 546 18.67 -12.64 25.74
N ARG A 547 18.40 -12.27 27.00
CA ARG A 547 17.18 -12.62 27.75
C ARG A 547 15.95 -12.16 27.00
N ASP A 548 15.94 -10.89 26.64
CA ASP A 548 14.78 -10.20 26.07
C ASP A 548 14.35 -10.79 24.71
N SER A 549 15.33 -11.19 23.90
CA SER A 549 15.11 -11.90 22.62
C SER A 549 14.56 -13.32 22.82
N LEU A 550 15.09 -14.04 23.82
CA LEU A 550 14.67 -15.42 24.13
C LEU A 550 13.27 -15.46 24.74
N ILE A 551 12.87 -14.46 25.53
CA ILE A 551 11.50 -14.30 26.03
C ILE A 551 10.51 -14.13 24.85
N PHE A 552 10.82 -13.28 23.87
CA PHE A 552 9.96 -13.09 22.69
C PHE A 552 9.88 -14.37 21.82
N ARG A 553 11.00 -15.05 21.58
CA ARG A 553 11.05 -16.37 20.90
C ARG A 553 10.23 -17.42 21.63
N ARG A 554 10.31 -17.47 22.97
CA ARG A 554 9.53 -18.39 23.81
C ARG A 554 8.03 -18.15 23.68
N TRP A 555 7.59 -16.88 23.66
CA TRP A 555 6.20 -16.50 23.39
C TRP A 555 5.76 -16.89 21.96
N ALA A 556 6.59 -16.62 20.96
CA ALA A 556 6.26 -16.92 19.56
C ALA A 556 6.06 -18.43 19.33
N ASN A 557 6.93 -19.26 19.92
CA ASN A 557 6.84 -20.72 19.87
C ASN A 557 5.54 -21.25 20.51
N GLU A 558 5.03 -20.61 21.57
CA GLU A 558 3.73 -20.96 22.18
C GLU A 558 2.54 -20.64 21.25
N MET A 559 2.62 -19.56 20.48
CA MET A 559 1.59 -19.19 19.49
C MET A 559 1.65 -20.10 18.25
N GLU A 560 2.85 -20.44 17.77
CA GLU A 560 2.99 -21.44 16.71
C GLU A 560 2.43 -22.80 17.15
N GLU A 561 2.69 -23.25 18.38
CA GLU A 561 2.19 -24.57 18.82
C GLU A 561 0.64 -24.63 18.81
N VAL A 562 -0.06 -23.53 19.05
CA VAL A 562 -1.53 -23.46 18.86
C VAL A 562 -1.91 -23.67 17.39
N ILE A 563 -1.21 -23.01 16.45
CA ILE A 563 -1.45 -23.17 15.01
C ILE A 563 -1.24 -24.65 14.60
N ARG A 564 -0.15 -25.28 15.07
CA ARG A 564 0.15 -26.70 14.81
C ARG A 564 -0.89 -27.64 15.43
N ARG A 565 -1.32 -27.40 16.68
CA ARG A 565 -2.34 -28.20 17.39
C ARG A 565 -3.70 -28.18 16.69
N GLU A 566 -4.06 -27.08 16.02
CA GLU A 566 -5.32 -26.97 15.24
C GLU A 566 -5.20 -27.51 13.79
N GLY A 567 -4.02 -28.01 13.42
CA GLY A 567 -3.75 -28.61 12.11
C GLY A 567 -3.30 -27.63 11.02
N GLY A 568 -2.85 -26.42 11.40
CA GLY A 568 -2.28 -25.46 10.45
C GLY A 568 -0.87 -25.85 10.01
N SER A 569 -0.69 -26.03 8.70
CA SER A 569 0.61 -26.35 8.06
C SER A 569 1.29 -25.14 7.40
N GLN A 570 0.78 -23.93 7.66
CA GLN A 570 1.28 -22.66 7.12
C GLN A 570 2.69 -22.34 7.65
N ILE A 571 3.44 -21.52 6.92
CA ILE A 571 4.66 -20.90 7.45
C ILE A 571 4.26 -19.97 8.60
N VAL A 572 5.03 -19.97 9.69
CA VAL A 572 4.85 -19.10 10.86
C VAL A 572 6.21 -18.50 11.20
N PHE A 573 6.26 -17.22 11.58
CA PHE A 573 7.47 -16.59 12.10
C PHE A 573 7.18 -15.53 13.19
N PRO A 574 8.09 -15.28 14.15
CA PRO A 574 7.91 -14.30 15.23
C PRO A 574 7.65 -12.87 14.75
N GLY A 575 8.47 -12.37 13.82
CA GLY A 575 8.46 -10.98 13.34
C GLY A 575 9.71 -10.19 13.74
N TYR A 576 9.87 -8.99 13.17
CA TYR A 576 11.01 -8.09 13.39
C TYR A 576 11.08 -7.56 14.84
N MET A 577 12.29 -7.35 15.39
CA MET A 577 12.54 -6.64 16.65
C MET A 577 13.39 -5.38 16.44
N PHE A 578 13.12 -4.29 17.17
CA PHE A 578 13.86 -3.02 17.09
C PHE A 578 15.31 -3.09 17.66
N ASN A 579 16.22 -3.84 17.01
CA ASN A 579 17.66 -3.89 17.34
C ASN A 579 18.28 -2.49 17.44
N LEU A 580 17.96 -1.62 16.46
CA LEU A 580 18.49 -0.25 16.38
C LEU A 580 17.98 0.70 17.48
N SER A 581 17.03 0.26 18.31
CA SER A 581 16.59 0.98 19.53
C SER A 581 16.95 0.23 20.81
N HIS A 582 17.86 -0.76 20.73
CA HIS A 582 18.25 -1.67 21.81
C HIS A 582 17.04 -2.44 22.39
N GLY A 583 16.09 -2.83 21.54
CA GLY A 583 14.84 -3.52 21.90
C GLY A 583 14.87 -5.04 21.75
N GLY A 584 16.05 -5.66 21.86
CA GLY A 584 16.29 -7.09 21.59
C GLY A 584 17.22 -7.33 20.38
N ASP A 585 17.34 -8.60 20.00
CA ASP A 585 18.10 -9.09 18.86
C ASP A 585 17.23 -9.99 17.96
N THR A 586 16.80 -9.41 16.83
CA THR A 586 16.02 -10.06 15.76
C THR A 586 16.62 -11.39 15.31
N TYR A 587 17.94 -11.52 15.20
CA TYR A 587 18.55 -12.77 14.72
C TYR A 587 18.37 -13.91 15.73
N LEU A 588 18.62 -13.62 17.01
CA LEU A 588 18.50 -14.57 18.11
C LEU A 588 17.03 -14.91 18.41
N ALA A 589 16.14 -13.91 18.37
CA ALA A 589 14.71 -14.10 18.57
C ALA A 589 14.06 -14.93 17.46
N ASN A 590 14.45 -14.70 16.21
CA ASN A 590 13.96 -15.48 15.08
C ASN A 590 14.80 -16.74 14.82
N GLN A 591 15.74 -17.17 15.67
CA GLN A 591 16.74 -18.20 15.29
C GLN A 591 16.17 -19.53 14.74
N ASP A 592 15.01 -19.99 15.21
CA ASP A 592 14.36 -21.23 14.71
C ASP A 592 13.40 -21.00 13.52
N SER A 593 13.10 -19.74 13.21
CA SER A 593 12.11 -19.33 12.20
C SER A 593 12.48 -19.76 10.77
N PRO A 594 11.51 -20.15 9.92
CA PRO A 594 11.71 -20.35 8.48
C PRO A 594 11.94 -19.05 7.68
N ILE A 595 11.80 -17.87 8.27
CA ILE A 595 12.02 -16.56 7.63
C ILE A 595 12.85 -15.65 8.56
N MET A 596 13.77 -14.85 8.01
CA MET A 596 14.42 -13.75 8.73
C MET A 596 13.72 -12.41 8.41
N PRO A 597 13.00 -11.80 9.37
CA PRO A 597 12.31 -10.52 9.18
C PRO A 597 13.21 -9.29 9.31
N TRP A 598 12.93 -8.22 8.57
CA TRP A 598 13.61 -6.91 8.67
C TRP A 598 12.71 -5.75 8.19
N HIS A 599 12.78 -4.58 8.85
CA HIS A 599 12.12 -3.32 8.45
C HIS A 599 13.17 -2.25 8.08
N GLY A 600 13.04 -1.58 6.93
CA GLY A 600 14.07 -0.68 6.39
C GLY A 600 13.56 0.71 5.97
N TYR A 601 13.64 1.70 6.86
CA TYR A 601 13.30 3.11 6.58
C TYR A 601 14.51 4.04 6.42
N PHE A 602 15.72 3.48 6.37
CA PHE A 602 16.99 4.20 6.32
C PHE A 602 17.42 4.48 4.88
N PRO A 603 18.41 5.38 4.63
CA PRO A 603 18.94 5.60 3.28
C PRO A 603 19.34 4.28 2.61
N PRO A 604 19.12 4.10 1.28
CA PRO A 604 19.25 2.81 0.61
C PRO A 604 20.51 1.98 0.92
N GLU A 605 21.66 2.64 1.06
CA GLU A 605 22.91 1.99 1.41
C GLU A 605 22.84 1.24 2.75
N TRP A 606 22.17 1.83 3.75
CA TRP A 606 21.97 1.21 5.07
C TRP A 606 21.09 -0.02 5.01
N ILE A 607 20.13 -0.10 4.07
CA ILE A 607 19.28 -1.29 3.90
C ILE A 607 20.15 -2.49 3.51
N GLY A 608 21.12 -2.32 2.60
CA GLY A 608 22.07 -3.38 2.28
C GLY A 608 23.03 -3.74 3.42
N GLN A 609 23.53 -2.73 4.16
CA GLN A 609 24.45 -2.94 5.29
C GLN A 609 23.77 -3.66 6.45
N THR A 610 22.52 -3.32 6.76
CA THR A 610 21.72 -3.97 7.80
C THR A 610 21.30 -5.38 7.37
N ILE A 611 20.92 -5.61 6.11
CA ILE A 611 20.69 -6.95 5.59
C ILE A 611 21.93 -7.85 5.77
N HIS A 612 23.14 -7.37 5.46
CA HIS A 612 24.36 -8.12 5.77
C HIS A 612 24.56 -8.41 7.27
N TYR A 613 24.12 -7.53 8.19
CA TYR A 613 24.17 -7.80 9.64
C TYR A 613 23.23 -8.95 10.05
N PHE A 614 22.03 -9.00 9.47
CA PHE A 614 21.01 -10.01 9.77
C PHE A 614 21.12 -11.31 8.96
N ASP A 615 21.89 -11.32 7.87
CA ASP A 615 21.99 -12.42 6.92
C ASP A 615 23.38 -13.13 6.95
N PRO A 616 23.66 -13.94 7.98
CA PRO A 616 24.81 -14.82 7.95
C PRO A 616 24.54 -16.06 7.10
N LEU A 617 25.59 -16.70 6.60
CA LEU A 617 25.53 -18.03 5.96
C LEU A 617 24.81 -19.10 6.77
N SER A 618 24.80 -18.95 8.10
CA SER A 618 24.12 -19.87 9.00
C SER A 618 22.60 -19.83 8.91
N SER A 619 22.05 -18.79 8.28
CA SER A 619 20.64 -18.57 7.98
C SER A 619 20.26 -19.39 6.73
N ASP A 620 19.91 -20.66 6.91
CA ASP A 620 19.38 -21.55 5.85
C ASP A 620 17.89 -21.27 5.59
N ARG A 621 17.61 -19.99 5.31
CA ARG A 621 16.27 -19.36 5.22
C ARG A 621 16.36 -18.00 4.51
N PRO A 622 15.32 -17.58 3.77
CA PRO A 622 15.31 -16.26 3.15
C PRO A 622 15.19 -15.13 4.19
N LEU A 623 15.87 -14.02 3.90
CA LEU A 623 15.55 -12.74 4.51
C LEU A 623 14.39 -12.07 3.75
N LEU A 624 13.38 -11.67 4.49
CA LEU A 624 12.25 -10.87 4.03
C LEU A 624 12.44 -9.46 4.57
N LEU A 625 12.72 -8.51 3.67
CA LEU A 625 12.54 -7.08 3.97
C LEU A 625 11.02 -6.85 3.98
N GLU A 626 10.43 -7.03 5.16
CA GLU A 626 8.97 -7.04 5.39
C GLU A 626 8.32 -5.71 5.06
N GLU A 627 9.08 -4.63 5.19
CA GLU A 627 8.55 -3.27 5.16
C GLU A 627 9.68 -2.29 4.80
N PHE A 628 9.48 -1.49 3.76
CA PHE A 628 10.35 -0.34 3.46
C PHE A 628 9.59 0.79 2.76
N GLY A 629 10.09 2.02 2.94
CA GLY A 629 9.54 3.25 2.39
C GLY A 629 10.38 4.47 2.78
N SER A 630 9.93 5.67 2.44
CA SER A 630 10.69 6.90 2.72
C SER A 630 9.82 8.14 2.74
N LEU A 631 10.13 9.10 3.62
CA LEU A 631 9.46 10.41 3.71
C LEU A 631 9.33 11.11 2.34
N GLY A 632 8.15 11.70 2.10
CA GLY A 632 7.74 12.31 0.82
C GLY A 632 6.99 11.34 -0.10
N TRP A 633 6.09 11.87 -0.94
CA TRP A 633 5.25 11.03 -1.80
C TRP A 633 6.04 10.31 -2.92
N ASN A 634 5.86 8.99 -3.04
CA ASN A 634 6.36 8.12 -4.13
C ASN A 634 7.81 8.40 -4.59
N ASN A 635 8.76 8.41 -3.65
CA ASN A 635 10.16 8.76 -3.90
C ASN A 635 10.92 7.69 -4.74
N LYS A 636 10.70 7.65 -6.06
CA LYS A 636 11.31 6.67 -6.99
C LYS A 636 12.80 6.44 -6.75
N GLY A 637 13.57 7.49 -6.47
CA GLY A 637 15.02 7.39 -6.24
C GLY A 637 15.41 6.63 -4.97
N HIS A 638 14.59 6.67 -3.91
CA HIS A 638 14.79 5.84 -2.73
C HIS A 638 14.43 4.38 -3.03
N TYR A 639 13.27 4.10 -3.64
CA TYR A 639 12.83 2.73 -3.92
C TYR A 639 13.76 1.99 -4.91
N ASP A 640 14.27 2.71 -5.93
CA ASP A 640 15.29 2.20 -6.85
C ASP A 640 16.54 1.72 -6.08
N GLY A 641 17.08 2.58 -5.21
CA GLY A 641 18.22 2.20 -4.38
C GLY A 641 17.91 1.08 -3.38
N ALA A 642 16.78 1.14 -2.68
CA ALA A 642 16.41 0.19 -1.62
C ALA A 642 16.33 -1.24 -2.17
N MET A 643 15.71 -1.42 -3.35
CA MET A 643 15.66 -2.70 -4.04
C MET A 643 17.05 -3.16 -4.49
N HIS A 644 17.86 -2.29 -5.10
CA HIS A 644 19.22 -2.63 -5.53
C HIS A 644 20.10 -3.10 -4.36
N TYR A 645 20.09 -2.39 -3.23
CA TYR A 645 20.85 -2.77 -2.05
C TYR A 645 20.31 -4.02 -1.37
N ALA A 646 18.99 -4.24 -1.32
CA ALA A 646 18.41 -5.46 -0.76
C ALA A 646 18.72 -6.71 -1.60
N ILE A 647 18.55 -6.62 -2.93
CA ILE A 647 18.90 -7.67 -3.89
C ILE A 647 20.39 -7.97 -3.82
N ALA A 648 21.25 -6.95 -3.86
CA ALA A 648 22.70 -7.15 -3.80
C ALA A 648 23.16 -7.78 -2.48
N ALA A 649 22.59 -7.36 -1.35
CA ALA A 649 23.00 -7.83 -0.03
C ALA A 649 22.57 -9.27 0.29
N GLY A 650 21.45 -9.76 -0.28
CA GLY A 650 21.03 -11.16 -0.14
C GLY A 650 19.58 -11.40 0.30
N ALA A 651 18.70 -10.40 0.28
CA ALA A 651 17.29 -10.60 0.56
C ALA A 651 16.64 -11.60 -0.42
N GLY A 652 15.77 -12.47 0.09
CA GLY A 652 14.93 -13.34 -0.71
C GLY A 652 13.63 -12.65 -1.17
N ALA A 653 13.18 -11.63 -0.45
CA ALA A 653 12.04 -10.80 -0.84
C ALA A 653 12.09 -9.41 -0.23
N ALA A 654 11.39 -8.45 -0.85
CA ALA A 654 11.20 -7.10 -0.32
C ALA A 654 9.77 -6.59 -0.58
N MET A 655 9.14 -6.00 0.45
CA MET A 655 7.77 -5.50 0.38
C MET A 655 7.69 -3.99 0.61
N SER A 656 7.13 -3.26 -0.35
CA SER A 656 6.91 -1.83 -0.21
C SER A 656 5.73 -1.53 0.72
N TYR A 657 5.94 -0.64 1.66
CA TYR A 657 4.84 0.09 2.31
C TYR A 657 4.45 1.22 1.35
N GLU A 658 3.20 1.40 0.92
CA GLU A 658 2.08 0.45 0.91
C GLU A 658 1.29 0.56 -0.41
N TRP A 659 0.39 -0.39 -0.71
CA TRP A 659 -0.51 -0.33 -1.86
C TRP A 659 -1.73 0.55 -1.53
N GLY A 660 -1.54 1.86 -1.65
CA GLY A 660 -2.57 2.88 -1.41
C GLY A 660 -2.09 3.92 -0.41
N VAL A 661 -3.04 4.42 0.39
CA VAL A 661 -2.90 4.97 1.74
C VAL A 661 -4.17 4.52 2.49
N SER A 662 -4.07 3.92 3.68
CA SER A 662 -5.25 3.38 4.39
C SER A 662 -5.07 3.23 5.92
N TRP A 663 -5.43 4.26 6.70
CA TRP A 663 -5.06 4.34 8.13
C TRP A 663 -6.08 4.93 9.12
N LEU A 664 -6.48 4.09 10.10
CA LEU A 664 -7.05 4.41 11.46
C LEU A 664 -8.57 4.63 11.63
N SER A 665 -9.34 3.53 11.68
CA SER A 665 -10.81 3.54 11.85
C SER A 665 -11.33 4.25 13.11
N GLN A 666 -12.55 4.80 13.00
CA GLN A 666 -13.29 5.48 14.08
C GLN A 666 -13.37 4.72 15.41
N GLU A 667 -13.34 3.39 15.38
CA GLU A 667 -13.62 2.55 16.54
C GLU A 667 -12.38 2.18 17.37
N ALA A 668 -11.16 2.42 16.87
CA ALA A 668 -9.93 2.06 17.59
C ALA A 668 -9.69 3.02 18.78
N PRO A 669 -9.70 2.55 20.05
CA PRO A 669 -9.54 3.40 21.22
C PRO A 669 -8.06 3.76 21.44
N PHE A 670 -7.47 4.53 20.52
CA PHE A 670 -6.13 5.10 20.63
C PHE A 670 -6.07 6.11 21.79
N VAL A 671 -5.84 5.59 22.98
CA VAL A 671 -5.22 6.33 24.07
C VAL A 671 -3.83 5.71 24.26
N PRO A 672 -2.77 6.27 23.64
CA PRO A 672 -1.40 5.86 23.90
C PRO A 672 -0.98 6.37 25.29
N LEU A 673 -1.56 5.75 26.33
CA LEU A 673 -1.40 6.11 27.73
C LEU A 673 0.08 6.17 28.14
N PRO A 674 0.95 5.21 27.77
CA PRO A 674 2.39 5.32 28.03
C PRO A 674 2.98 6.63 27.48
N ILE A 675 2.66 6.99 26.23
CA ILE A 675 3.22 8.16 25.53
C ILE A 675 2.73 9.48 26.15
N ARG A 676 1.46 9.58 26.56
CA ARG A 676 0.93 10.81 27.16
C ARG A 676 1.30 10.98 28.64
N ASP A 677 1.44 9.89 29.38
CA ASP A 677 1.86 9.94 30.78
C ASP A 677 3.40 10.00 30.91
N ALA A 678 4.15 9.56 29.89
CA ALA A 678 5.59 9.77 29.71
C ALA A 678 6.04 11.25 29.69
N LEU A 679 5.11 12.18 29.46
CA LEU A 679 5.36 13.62 29.47
C LEU A 679 5.23 14.24 30.87
N LYS A 680 4.68 13.48 31.83
CA LYS A 680 4.41 13.94 33.20
C LYS A 680 5.50 13.52 34.20
N GLN A 681 6.40 12.63 33.79
CA GLN A 681 7.46 12.05 34.62
C GLN A 681 8.76 11.92 33.80
N PRO A 682 9.94 11.79 34.44
CA PRO A 682 11.15 11.37 33.76
C PRO A 682 10.96 9.98 33.13
N ALA A 683 11.49 9.79 31.92
CA ALA A 683 11.41 8.49 31.24
C ALA A 683 12.31 7.45 31.90
N ASP A 684 11.80 6.24 32.12
CA ASP A 684 12.61 5.08 32.52
C ASP A 684 13.55 4.71 31.35
N PRO A 685 14.85 4.45 31.58
CA PRO A 685 15.80 4.05 30.52
C PRO A 685 15.41 2.79 29.71
N ARG A 686 14.44 2.01 30.19
CA ARG A 686 13.84 0.87 29.47
C ARG A 686 12.78 1.27 28.42
N TRP A 687 12.33 2.52 28.39
CA TRP A 687 11.31 2.97 27.44
C TRP A 687 11.82 2.96 25.99
N PHE A 688 10.93 2.64 25.05
CA PHE A 688 11.18 2.75 23.62
C PHE A 688 11.36 4.23 23.22
N ALA A 689 12.61 4.69 23.19
CA ALA A 689 12.97 6.10 23.06
C ALA A 689 12.31 6.84 21.87
N PRO A 690 12.17 6.27 20.65
CA PRO A 690 11.50 6.93 19.53
C PRO A 690 10.07 7.38 19.86
N ALA A 691 9.29 6.58 20.59
CA ALA A 691 7.93 6.95 21.01
C ALA A 691 7.93 8.07 22.05
N VAL A 692 8.94 8.14 22.93
CA VAL A 692 9.08 9.16 23.96
C VAL A 692 9.51 10.50 23.36
N ASP A 693 10.47 10.51 22.44
CA ASP A 693 10.91 11.73 21.77
C ASP A 693 9.87 12.24 20.77
N TYR A 694 9.14 11.35 20.12
CA TYR A 694 7.96 11.72 19.35
C TYR A 694 6.90 12.41 20.22
N ALA A 695 6.60 11.88 21.41
CA ALA A 695 5.66 12.47 22.37
C ALA A 695 5.98 13.96 22.61
N ARG A 696 7.24 14.21 23.01
CA ARG A 696 7.77 15.53 23.37
C ARG A 696 7.68 16.54 22.23
N GLN A 697 7.78 16.07 20.99
CA GLN A 697 7.76 16.89 19.79
C GLN A 697 6.35 17.25 19.30
N ASN A 698 5.33 16.41 19.57
CA ASN A 698 4.06 16.47 18.84
C ASN A 698 2.79 16.59 19.69
N THR A 699 2.81 16.29 20.99
CA THR A 699 1.61 16.44 21.84
C THR A 699 1.35 17.91 22.20
N THR A 700 0.65 18.63 21.33
CA THR A 700 0.02 19.91 21.68
C THR A 700 -1.36 19.67 22.32
N GLU A 701 -1.89 20.64 23.06
CA GLU A 701 -3.25 20.58 23.65
C GLU A 701 -4.38 20.46 22.60
N LYS A 702 -4.06 20.60 21.30
CA LYS A 702 -4.99 20.47 20.18
C LYS A 702 -4.87 19.16 19.39
N GLY A 703 -3.83 18.37 19.63
CA GLY A 703 -3.64 17.10 18.91
C GLY A 703 -4.73 16.10 19.29
N ALA A 704 -5.43 15.54 18.30
CA ALA A 704 -6.21 14.32 18.50
C ALA A 704 -5.28 13.23 19.08
N GLY A 705 -5.75 12.43 20.04
CA GLY A 705 -4.91 11.50 20.82
C GLY A 705 -4.31 10.31 20.05
N ILE A 706 -4.48 10.29 18.74
CA ILE A 706 -3.96 9.32 17.79
C ILE A 706 -2.45 9.47 17.68
N ALA A 707 -1.71 8.37 17.48
CA ALA A 707 -0.31 8.43 17.06
C ALA A 707 -0.29 8.56 15.52
N PRO A 708 0.03 9.72 14.93
CA PRO A 708 -0.20 9.97 13.51
C PRO A 708 0.95 9.45 12.62
N TRP A 709 1.89 8.67 13.16
CA TRP A 709 2.98 8.03 12.40
C TRP A 709 2.46 7.37 11.11
N PRO A 710 1.40 6.54 11.13
CA PRO A 710 0.96 5.86 9.92
C PRO A 710 0.25 6.79 8.92
N SER A 711 -0.44 7.83 9.39
CA SER A 711 -1.41 8.58 8.59
C SER A 711 -0.82 9.64 7.65
N GLY A 712 0.50 9.79 7.59
CA GLY A 712 1.18 10.70 6.66
C GLY A 712 2.36 10.09 5.92
N PHE A 713 2.62 8.81 6.12
CA PHE A 713 3.63 8.05 5.39
C PHE A 713 3.16 7.83 3.93
N GLY A 714 3.36 8.86 3.09
CA GLY A 714 2.95 8.91 1.67
C GLY A 714 3.69 7.95 0.72
N TYR A 715 4.08 6.79 1.24
CA TYR A 715 4.93 5.77 0.65
C TYR A 715 4.21 4.98 -0.48
N GLY A 716 3.01 5.42 -0.90
CA GLY A 716 2.11 4.70 -1.78
C GLY A 716 2.73 4.20 -3.09
N SER A 717 2.59 2.89 -3.33
CA SER A 717 3.01 2.18 -4.55
C SER A 717 2.09 2.44 -5.77
N ILE A 718 0.93 3.06 -5.53
CA ILE A 718 -0.07 3.39 -6.56
C ILE A 718 -0.51 4.86 -6.47
N TYR A 719 -1.01 5.38 -7.58
CA TYR A 719 -1.79 6.61 -7.56
C TYR A 719 -3.10 6.37 -6.77
N HIS A 720 -3.24 7.02 -5.62
CA HIS A 720 -4.24 6.65 -4.61
C HIS A 720 -5.68 6.70 -5.13
N GLY A 721 -6.48 5.69 -4.75
CA GLY A 721 -7.85 5.46 -5.28
C GLY A 721 -7.89 4.70 -6.62
N THR A 722 -6.73 4.48 -7.26
CA THR A 722 -6.61 3.81 -8.57
C THR A 722 -5.82 2.51 -8.48
N PRO A 723 -5.99 1.56 -9.42
CA PRO A 723 -5.16 0.36 -9.50
C PRO A 723 -3.85 0.59 -10.31
N PHE A 724 -3.47 1.84 -10.56
CA PHE A 724 -2.35 2.18 -11.44
C PHE A 724 -1.08 2.43 -10.62
N THR A 725 0.00 1.73 -10.97
CA THR A 725 1.31 1.90 -10.33
C THR A 725 1.79 3.34 -10.44
N ALA A 726 2.39 3.83 -9.37
CA ALA A 726 3.11 5.10 -9.35
C ALA A 726 4.63 4.84 -9.47
N PRO A 727 5.44 5.80 -9.96
CA PRO A 727 6.80 5.56 -10.47
C PRO A 727 7.79 4.78 -9.60
N ALA A 728 7.64 4.78 -8.27
CA ALA A 728 8.41 3.93 -7.36
C ALA A 728 8.10 2.42 -7.50
N ALA A 729 6.82 2.06 -7.67
CA ALA A 729 6.39 0.67 -7.81
C ALA A 729 6.74 0.07 -9.18
N ASP A 730 6.83 0.90 -10.21
CA ASP A 730 7.37 0.48 -11.50
C ASP A 730 8.79 -0.08 -11.33
N VAL A 731 9.62 0.47 -10.43
CA VAL A 731 10.98 -0.05 -10.19
C VAL A 731 10.99 -1.39 -9.43
N LEU A 732 10.08 -1.55 -8.45
CA LEU A 732 9.86 -2.84 -7.78
C LEU A 732 9.55 -3.93 -8.81
N TRP A 733 8.63 -3.60 -9.73
CA TRP A 733 8.21 -4.47 -10.81
C TRP A 733 9.37 -4.77 -11.78
N GLN A 734 10.08 -3.75 -12.27
CA GLN A 734 11.18 -3.89 -13.24
C GLN A 734 12.23 -4.90 -12.77
N LEU A 735 12.65 -4.81 -11.50
CA LEU A 735 13.63 -5.73 -10.90
C LEU A 735 13.03 -7.13 -10.64
N SER A 736 11.77 -7.23 -10.19
CA SER A 736 11.09 -8.52 -9.98
C SER A 736 10.99 -9.39 -11.25
N GLN A 737 11.14 -8.80 -12.44
CA GLN A 737 11.16 -9.54 -13.71
C GLN A 737 12.42 -10.41 -13.90
N PHE A 738 13.44 -10.28 -13.06
CA PHE A 738 14.70 -11.02 -13.17
C PHE A 738 15.07 -11.75 -11.86
N GLY A 739 14.08 -12.00 -11.00
CA GLY A 739 14.26 -12.55 -9.64
C GLY A 739 14.97 -13.91 -9.58
N GLU A 740 14.94 -14.69 -10.66
CA GLU A 740 15.67 -15.95 -10.82
C GLU A 740 17.20 -15.77 -10.70
N PHE A 741 17.74 -14.67 -11.24
CA PHE A 741 19.18 -14.33 -11.16
C PHE A 741 19.59 -13.80 -9.77
N PHE A 742 18.62 -13.51 -8.91
CA PHE A 742 18.82 -12.89 -7.59
C PHE A 742 18.67 -13.89 -6.43
N THR A 743 18.38 -15.16 -6.71
CA THR A 743 18.42 -16.24 -5.69
C THR A 743 19.75 -16.26 -4.93
N ARG A 744 19.74 -16.63 -3.64
CA ARG A 744 20.94 -16.80 -2.82
C ARG A 744 21.39 -18.26 -2.86
N ALA A 745 22.71 -18.49 -2.91
CA ALA A 745 23.23 -19.85 -2.70
C ALA A 745 23.33 -20.18 -1.20
N ALA A 746 23.08 -21.43 -0.84
CA ALA A 746 23.29 -21.93 0.52
C ALA A 746 24.78 -22.18 0.83
N ASP A 747 25.59 -22.49 -0.19
CA ASP A 747 27.04 -22.67 -0.06
C ASP A 747 27.79 -21.41 -0.49
N ASP A 748 28.80 -21.03 0.29
CA ASP A 748 29.68 -19.91 -0.01
C ASP A 748 31.13 -20.36 -0.27
N THR A 749 31.82 -19.51 -1.02
CA THR A 749 33.21 -19.69 -1.44
C THR A 749 34.11 -18.50 -1.08
N SER A 750 33.62 -17.55 -0.27
CA SER A 750 34.36 -16.38 0.16
C SER A 750 35.54 -16.76 1.05
N GLN A 751 36.67 -16.08 0.86
CA GLN A 751 37.88 -16.26 1.67
C GLN A 751 37.94 -15.29 2.85
N VAL A 752 37.01 -14.32 2.90
CA VAL A 752 36.87 -13.33 3.97
C VAL A 752 35.52 -13.53 4.64
N ALA A 753 35.51 -13.61 5.98
CA ALA A 753 34.28 -13.61 6.77
C ALA A 753 34.26 -12.47 7.79
N VAL A 754 33.13 -11.77 7.90
CA VAL A 754 32.83 -10.84 9.00
C VAL A 754 32.11 -11.61 10.09
N VAL A 755 32.60 -11.55 11.33
CA VAL A 755 31.97 -12.19 12.49
C VAL A 755 31.24 -11.15 13.33
N ILE A 756 29.93 -11.31 13.45
CA ILE A 756 29.03 -10.46 14.25
C ILE A 756 28.90 -11.08 15.66
N PRO A 757 29.06 -10.30 16.75
CA PRO A 757 28.83 -10.79 18.11
C PRO A 757 27.34 -11.06 18.38
N GLU A 758 27.05 -12.13 19.14
CA GLU A 758 25.69 -12.51 19.54
C GLU A 758 25.11 -11.52 20.56
N ALA A 759 23.86 -11.08 20.37
CA ALA A 759 23.09 -10.22 21.29
C ALA A 759 23.69 -8.83 21.60
N ASP A 760 24.81 -8.45 20.98
CA ASP A 760 25.42 -7.13 21.14
C ASP A 760 24.88 -6.11 20.14
N THR A 761 23.77 -5.47 20.51
CA THR A 761 23.17 -4.37 19.72
C THR A 761 24.07 -3.14 19.56
N THR A 762 25.20 -3.02 20.27
CA THR A 762 26.15 -1.91 20.09
C THR A 762 27.13 -2.15 18.94
N ALA A 763 27.29 -3.40 18.50
CA ALA A 763 28.14 -3.77 17.37
C ALA A 763 27.54 -3.42 15.99
N VAL A 764 26.29 -2.93 15.92
CA VAL A 764 25.63 -2.63 14.64
C VAL A 764 26.35 -1.52 13.88
N GLU A 765 26.53 -0.32 14.47
CA GLU A 765 27.16 0.82 13.77
C GLU A 765 28.60 0.51 13.28
N PRO A 766 29.49 -0.13 14.09
CA PRO A 766 30.80 -0.59 13.61
C PRO A 766 30.71 -1.60 12.44
N SER A 767 29.68 -2.46 12.42
CA SER A 767 29.44 -3.40 11.32
C SER A 767 29.09 -2.66 10.03
N LEU A 768 28.21 -1.64 10.09
CA LEU A 768 27.81 -0.87 8.91
C LEU A 768 29.01 -0.12 8.28
N GLU A 769 29.89 0.45 9.12
CA GLU A 769 31.13 1.09 8.64
C GLU A 769 32.09 0.08 7.99
N LEU A 770 32.23 -1.11 8.59
CA LEU A 770 33.05 -2.19 8.05
C LEU A 770 32.54 -2.68 6.69
N PHE A 771 31.24 -2.94 6.56
CA PHE A 771 30.61 -3.34 5.29
C PHE A 771 30.81 -2.28 4.21
N LYS A 772 30.59 -1.00 4.52
CA LYS A 772 30.83 0.11 3.57
C LYS A 772 32.27 0.12 3.06
N LYS A 773 33.25 -0.07 3.95
CA LYS A 773 34.66 -0.12 3.56
C LYS A 773 34.98 -1.36 2.73
N LEU A 774 34.37 -2.51 3.00
CA LEU A 774 34.55 -3.72 2.18
C LEU A 774 34.01 -3.52 0.75
N TRP A 775 32.83 -2.90 0.61
CA TRP A 775 32.23 -2.59 -0.69
C TRP A 775 33.05 -1.58 -1.51
N LEU A 776 33.50 -0.47 -0.90
CA LEU A 776 34.38 0.53 -1.55
C LEU A 776 35.75 -0.04 -1.93
N GLN A 777 36.13 -1.18 -1.33
CA GLN A 777 37.37 -1.90 -1.61
C GLN A 777 37.19 -3.08 -2.59
N GLY A 778 35.96 -3.33 -3.03
CA GLY A 778 35.59 -4.44 -3.93
C GLY A 778 35.76 -5.83 -3.32
N VAL A 779 35.84 -5.95 -1.99
CA VAL A 779 36.15 -7.22 -1.31
C VAL A 779 34.98 -8.18 -1.40
N GLN A 780 35.27 -9.44 -1.74
CA GLN A 780 34.28 -10.51 -1.68
C GLN A 780 34.30 -11.14 -0.28
N PHE A 781 33.21 -10.98 0.48
CA PHE A 781 33.11 -11.44 1.87
C PHE A 781 31.74 -12.07 2.15
N THR A 782 31.69 -12.84 3.23
CA THR A 782 30.46 -13.36 3.83
C THR A 782 30.31 -12.89 5.28
N VAL A 783 29.14 -13.11 5.88
CA VAL A 783 28.87 -12.79 7.29
C VAL A 783 28.54 -14.07 8.06
N VAL A 784 28.99 -14.14 9.31
CA VAL A 784 28.73 -15.25 10.25
C VAL A 784 28.38 -14.68 11.62
N GLN A 785 27.24 -15.07 12.17
CA GLN A 785 26.86 -14.76 13.55
C GLN A 785 27.67 -15.64 14.52
N ALA A 786 28.20 -15.07 15.61
CA ALA A 786 29.09 -15.76 16.55
C ALA A 786 28.45 -17.03 17.15
N SER A 787 27.14 -16.99 17.41
CA SER A 787 26.30 -18.12 17.85
C SER A 787 26.23 -19.28 16.84
N GLN A 788 26.81 -19.13 15.65
CA GLN A 788 26.83 -20.09 14.55
C GLN A 788 28.23 -20.27 13.94
N ILE A 789 29.30 -19.90 14.67
CA ILE A 789 30.69 -20.00 14.19
C ILE A 789 31.11 -21.41 13.75
N GLU A 790 30.43 -22.44 14.23
CA GLU A 790 30.56 -23.83 13.74
C GLU A 790 30.37 -23.96 12.21
N LYS A 791 29.48 -23.16 11.63
CA LYS A 791 29.19 -23.13 10.18
C LYS A 791 30.19 -22.28 9.37
N LEU A 792 31.25 -21.74 9.98
CA LEU A 792 32.33 -21.05 9.25
C LEU A 792 32.98 -22.00 8.24
N SER A 793 33.04 -21.58 6.97
CA SER A 793 33.54 -22.38 5.85
C SER A 793 35.06 -22.58 5.92
N ASP A 794 35.53 -23.80 5.63
CA ASP A 794 36.97 -24.14 5.54
C ASP A 794 37.72 -23.43 4.39
N LYS A 795 37.01 -22.61 3.59
CA LYS A 795 37.61 -21.72 2.58
C LYS A 795 38.01 -20.34 3.13
N VAL A 796 37.58 -19.99 4.35
CA VAL A 796 37.86 -18.68 4.96
C VAL A 796 39.32 -18.65 5.41
N ALA A 797 40.09 -17.71 4.85
CA ALA A 797 41.49 -17.46 5.18
C ALA A 797 41.68 -16.17 6.00
N THR A 798 40.71 -15.25 5.98
CA THR A 798 40.74 -13.97 6.70
C THR A 798 39.44 -13.75 7.46
N VAL A 799 39.55 -13.32 8.71
CA VAL A 799 38.39 -13.02 9.57
C VAL A 799 38.44 -11.57 10.05
N LEU A 800 37.30 -10.90 9.98
CA LEU A 800 37.10 -9.52 10.41
C LEU A 800 36.08 -9.53 11.57
N LEU A 801 36.51 -9.21 12.78
CA LEU A 801 35.63 -9.18 13.95
C LEU A 801 34.91 -7.82 14.01
N ALA A 802 33.58 -7.82 13.93
CA ALA A 802 32.80 -6.57 14.00
C ALA A 802 32.64 -6.03 15.43
N GLY A 803 32.84 -6.88 16.44
CA GLY A 803 32.83 -6.54 17.86
C GLY A 803 33.65 -7.52 18.69
N ALA A 804 33.47 -7.51 20.01
CA ALA A 804 34.13 -8.46 20.90
C ALA A 804 33.42 -9.82 20.87
N VAL A 805 34.15 -10.90 20.60
CA VAL A 805 33.61 -12.28 20.54
C VAL A 805 34.11 -13.15 21.71
N PRO A 806 33.32 -14.13 22.20
CA PRO A 806 33.75 -15.06 23.24
C PRO A 806 35.00 -15.88 22.86
N GLY A 807 35.76 -16.33 23.87
CA GLY A 807 36.99 -17.11 23.67
C GLY A 807 36.81 -18.37 22.81
N HIS A 808 35.71 -19.10 22.98
CA HIS A 808 35.42 -20.30 22.17
C HIS A 808 35.23 -19.99 20.67
N VAL A 809 34.79 -18.76 20.32
CA VAL A 809 34.67 -18.31 18.93
C VAL A 809 36.05 -18.10 18.32
N MET A 810 36.97 -17.49 19.07
CA MET A 810 38.38 -17.33 18.69
C MET A 810 39.09 -18.68 18.53
N GLU A 811 38.94 -19.58 19.50
CA GLU A 811 39.45 -20.94 19.44
C GLU A 811 38.91 -21.68 18.21
N LYS A 812 37.62 -21.50 17.87
CA LYS A 812 37.03 -22.11 16.68
C LYS A 812 37.62 -21.56 15.38
N ILE A 813 37.75 -20.23 15.25
CA ILE A 813 38.38 -19.57 14.09
C ILE A 813 39.81 -20.11 13.88
N GLN A 814 40.60 -20.19 14.95
CA GLN A 814 41.97 -20.72 14.90
C GLN A 814 41.99 -22.22 14.55
N SER A 815 41.03 -23.02 15.05
CA SER A 815 40.93 -24.45 14.72
C SER A 815 40.60 -24.74 13.24
N ARG A 816 40.01 -23.77 12.53
CA ARG A 816 39.79 -23.81 11.07
C ARG A 816 41.06 -23.48 10.25
N GLY A 817 42.16 -23.14 10.90
CA GLY A 817 43.46 -22.83 10.26
C GLY A 817 43.69 -21.36 9.94
N VAL A 818 42.79 -20.45 10.35
CA VAL A 818 42.98 -19.00 10.23
C VAL A 818 44.10 -18.56 11.18
N SER A 819 45.18 -17.98 10.64
CA SER A 819 46.30 -17.48 11.45
C SER A 819 45.91 -16.20 12.22
N GLU A 820 46.52 -15.96 13.37
CA GLU A 820 46.25 -14.75 14.18
C GLU A 820 46.54 -13.45 13.41
N GLU A 821 47.54 -13.46 12.52
CA GLU A 821 47.87 -12.36 11.60
C GLU A 821 46.78 -12.08 10.55
N SER A 822 45.83 -13.02 10.35
CA SER A 822 44.68 -12.91 9.44
C SER A 822 43.36 -12.64 10.17
N ILE A 823 43.39 -12.36 11.49
CA ILE A 823 42.20 -12.00 12.29
C ILE A 823 42.28 -10.53 12.67
N TYR A 824 41.55 -9.69 11.94
CA TYR A 824 41.50 -8.25 12.20
C TYR A 824 40.38 -7.93 13.20
N LYS A 825 40.64 -7.00 14.12
CA LYS A 825 39.72 -6.64 15.22
C LYS A 825 38.83 -5.45 14.82
N ALA A 826 37.74 -5.24 15.56
CA ALA A 826 36.83 -4.13 15.31
C ALA A 826 37.59 -2.79 15.28
N GLY A 827 37.39 -2.00 14.22
CA GLY A 827 38.10 -0.74 13.97
C GLY A 827 39.50 -0.86 13.36
N ASP A 828 40.05 -2.07 13.19
CA ASP A 828 41.29 -2.29 12.45
C ASP A 828 41.00 -2.37 10.94
N PHE A 829 41.54 -1.41 10.20
CA PHE A 829 41.42 -1.31 8.74
C PHE A 829 42.74 -1.58 8.00
N SER A 830 43.76 -2.13 8.68
CA SER A 830 45.05 -2.48 8.07
C SER A 830 44.92 -3.55 6.98
N TRP A 831 43.89 -4.39 7.04
CA TRP A 831 43.50 -5.34 5.99
C TRP A 831 43.31 -4.70 4.61
N THR A 832 42.99 -3.40 4.55
CA THR A 832 42.83 -2.67 3.27
C THR A 832 44.10 -2.68 2.41
N GLY A 833 45.28 -2.87 3.00
CA GLY A 833 46.56 -3.03 2.30
C GLY A 833 46.97 -4.48 2.01
N ASN A 834 46.19 -5.49 2.43
CA ASN A 834 46.55 -6.91 2.27
C ASN A 834 46.23 -7.41 0.84
N PRO A 835 47.23 -7.82 0.04
CA PRO A 835 47.03 -8.27 -1.35
C PRO A 835 46.47 -9.70 -1.45
N ALA A 836 46.41 -10.45 -0.34
CA ALA A 836 45.82 -11.81 -0.32
C ALA A 836 44.28 -11.80 -0.26
N ILE A 837 43.65 -10.65 0.04
CA ILE A 837 42.20 -10.51 0.13
C ILE A 837 41.58 -10.44 -1.29
N PRO A 838 40.69 -11.38 -1.67
CA PRO A 838 40.06 -11.38 -2.99
C PRO A 838 39.18 -10.15 -3.23
N ARG A 839 39.34 -9.55 -4.41
CA ARG A 839 38.66 -8.31 -4.80
C ARG A 839 38.18 -8.36 -6.24
N VAL A 840 37.03 -7.75 -6.49
CA VAL A 840 36.55 -7.43 -7.84
C VAL A 840 37.44 -6.32 -8.40
N ALA A 841 38.10 -6.57 -9.54
CA ALA A 841 38.88 -5.54 -10.22
C ALA A 841 37.95 -4.71 -11.12
N PHE A 842 37.84 -3.42 -10.82
CA PHE A 842 37.06 -2.46 -11.61
C PHE A 842 37.74 -1.08 -11.64
N SER A 843 37.32 -0.20 -12.53
CA SER A 843 37.82 1.17 -12.66
C SER A 843 36.71 2.11 -13.17
N PRO A 844 36.59 3.35 -12.64
CA PRO A 844 37.35 3.92 -11.53
C PRO A 844 37.04 3.25 -10.18
N GLN A 845 37.86 3.51 -9.15
CA GLN A 845 37.62 3.06 -7.77
C GLN A 845 37.68 4.25 -6.81
N GLY A 846 36.92 4.16 -5.70
CA GLY A 846 36.98 5.12 -4.58
C GLY A 846 35.62 5.66 -4.15
N ASP A 847 34.70 5.89 -5.08
CA ASP A 847 33.33 6.37 -4.82
C ASP A 847 32.24 5.34 -5.18
N ILE A 848 32.61 4.25 -5.85
CA ILE A 848 31.70 3.17 -6.25
C ILE A 848 31.72 2.06 -5.18
N ASN A 849 30.57 1.83 -4.54
CA ASN A 849 30.32 0.62 -3.76
C ASN A 849 30.20 -0.57 -4.73
N CYS A 850 31.04 -1.60 -4.55
CA CYS A 850 30.91 -2.87 -5.26
C CYS A 850 30.47 -3.96 -4.27
N ILE A 851 29.25 -4.45 -4.43
CA ILE A 851 28.69 -5.58 -3.67
C ILE A 851 28.76 -6.81 -4.58
N SER A 852 29.18 -7.96 -4.06
CA SER A 852 29.11 -9.21 -4.82
C SER A 852 28.84 -10.40 -3.92
N ARG A 853 28.05 -11.36 -4.41
CA ARG A 853 27.68 -12.59 -3.70
C ARG A 853 27.41 -13.75 -4.65
N LYS A 854 27.37 -14.96 -4.09
CA LYS A 854 26.94 -16.16 -4.83
C LYS A 854 25.41 -16.26 -4.91
N THR A 855 24.96 -16.87 -6.00
CA THR A 855 23.56 -17.18 -6.35
C THR A 855 23.48 -18.64 -6.76
N LEU A 856 22.28 -19.22 -6.89
CA LEU A 856 22.13 -20.61 -7.36
C LEU A 856 22.73 -20.81 -8.76
N GLY A 857 22.50 -19.84 -9.66
CA GLY A 857 22.92 -19.93 -11.06
C GLY A 857 24.32 -19.39 -11.37
N GLY A 858 25.04 -18.78 -10.41
CA GLY A 858 26.29 -18.06 -10.69
C GLY A 858 26.66 -17.02 -9.62
N HIS A 859 27.33 -15.95 -10.00
CA HIS A 859 27.69 -14.81 -9.13
C HIS A 859 26.98 -13.52 -9.55
N LEU A 860 26.42 -12.81 -8.57
CA LEU A 860 25.84 -11.48 -8.75
C LEU A 860 26.83 -10.41 -8.29
N TYR A 861 26.95 -9.35 -9.09
CA TYR A 861 27.75 -8.16 -8.83
C TYR A 861 26.85 -6.93 -8.98
N MET A 862 26.91 -6.01 -8.04
CA MET A 862 26.21 -4.72 -8.07
C MET A 862 27.21 -3.59 -7.84
N PHE A 863 27.10 -2.55 -8.66
CA PHE A 863 27.88 -1.32 -8.58
C PHE A 863 26.95 -0.15 -8.30
N ALA A 864 27.25 0.64 -7.26
CA ALA A 864 26.47 1.81 -6.88
C ALA A 864 27.35 3.03 -6.61
N SER A 865 27.00 4.19 -7.16
CA SER A 865 27.57 5.50 -6.77
C SER A 865 26.53 6.60 -6.89
N GLU A 866 26.65 7.64 -6.05
CA GLU A 866 25.88 8.87 -6.21
C GLU A 866 26.42 9.76 -7.35
N VAL A 867 27.64 9.50 -7.83
CA VAL A 867 28.22 10.10 -9.03
C VAL A 867 27.84 9.24 -10.24
N SER A 868 27.35 9.87 -11.31
CA SER A 868 27.12 9.18 -12.58
C SER A 868 28.41 9.10 -13.39
N HIS A 869 28.84 7.88 -13.75
CA HIS A 869 30.04 7.63 -14.55
C HIS A 869 29.64 7.24 -15.97
N SER A 870 30.20 7.90 -16.97
CA SER A 870 29.88 7.63 -18.39
C SER A 870 30.42 6.30 -18.90
N GLU A 871 31.52 5.82 -18.31
CA GLU A 871 32.09 4.51 -18.57
C GLU A 871 32.76 4.00 -17.27
N ILE A 872 32.42 2.79 -16.86
CA ILE A 872 33.12 1.97 -15.87
C ILE A 872 33.52 0.66 -16.54
N SER A 873 34.63 0.05 -16.09
CA SER A 873 35.13 -1.21 -16.63
C SER A 873 35.44 -2.19 -15.50
N ALA A 874 34.90 -3.40 -15.56
CA ALA A 874 35.01 -4.42 -14.51
C ALA A 874 35.40 -5.79 -15.09
N MET A 875 36.20 -6.55 -14.34
CA MET A 875 36.64 -7.90 -14.67
C MET A 875 35.78 -8.93 -13.94
N ILE A 876 34.86 -9.58 -14.66
CA ILE A 876 33.81 -10.43 -14.11
C ILE A 876 33.74 -11.73 -14.92
N GLY A 877 33.82 -12.89 -14.25
CA GLY A 877 33.76 -14.21 -14.91
C GLY A 877 34.85 -14.43 -15.98
N GLY A 878 36.01 -13.77 -15.85
CA GLY A 878 37.07 -13.79 -16.85
C GLY A 878 36.81 -12.93 -18.10
N SER A 879 35.73 -12.14 -18.12
CA SER A 879 35.44 -11.17 -19.18
C SER A 879 35.53 -9.73 -18.67
N THR A 880 35.97 -8.82 -19.53
CA THR A 880 35.84 -7.37 -19.30
C THR A 880 34.41 -6.95 -19.66
N VAL A 881 33.65 -6.42 -18.71
CA VAL A 881 32.40 -5.72 -18.97
C VAL A 881 32.65 -4.22 -18.86
N THR A 882 32.21 -3.46 -19.86
CA THR A 882 32.34 -1.99 -19.89
C THR A 882 30.98 -1.38 -20.12
N MET A 883 30.56 -0.43 -19.29
CA MET A 883 29.18 0.08 -19.25
C MET A 883 29.08 1.46 -18.57
N GLY A 884 27.98 2.18 -18.73
CA GLY A 884 27.68 3.39 -17.96
C GLY A 884 27.05 3.07 -16.60
N LEU A 885 27.34 3.90 -15.60
CA LEU A 885 26.77 3.81 -14.25
C LEU A 885 25.94 5.05 -13.95
N GLN A 886 24.62 4.96 -14.15
CA GLN A 886 23.65 5.99 -13.74
C GLN A 886 22.98 5.54 -12.43
N LYS A 887 23.60 5.92 -11.31
CA LYS A 887 23.39 5.40 -9.95
C LYS A 887 23.72 3.92 -9.74
N TYR A 888 23.10 3.03 -10.49
CA TYR A 888 23.19 1.57 -10.29
C TYR A 888 23.52 0.82 -11.58
N ALA A 889 24.21 -0.30 -11.43
CA ALA A 889 24.39 -1.32 -12.45
C ALA A 889 24.54 -2.69 -11.79
N MET A 890 24.04 -3.75 -12.42
CA MET A 890 24.13 -5.13 -11.91
C MET A 890 24.54 -6.10 -13.01
N ILE A 891 25.30 -7.15 -12.66
CA ILE A 891 25.78 -8.17 -13.58
C ILE A 891 25.67 -9.54 -12.91
N HIS A 892 25.05 -10.51 -13.59
CA HIS A 892 25.07 -11.91 -13.22
C HIS A 892 25.97 -12.70 -14.16
N SER A 893 26.97 -13.40 -13.62
CA SER A 893 27.92 -14.20 -14.39
C SER A 893 27.97 -15.67 -13.98
N THR A 894 28.24 -16.51 -14.97
CA THR A 894 28.32 -17.97 -14.89
C THR A 894 29.61 -18.44 -15.55
N GLU A 895 29.96 -19.72 -15.41
CA GLU A 895 31.09 -20.32 -16.14
C GLU A 895 30.94 -20.24 -17.68
N GLN A 896 29.72 -19.99 -18.19
CA GLN A 896 29.46 -19.87 -19.63
C GLN A 896 29.55 -18.43 -20.16
N GLY A 897 29.47 -17.43 -19.29
CA GLY A 897 29.45 -16.00 -19.62
C GLY A 897 28.51 -15.18 -18.74
N ILE A 898 28.15 -13.98 -19.21
CA ILE A 898 27.18 -13.08 -18.56
C ILE A 898 25.76 -13.48 -18.98
N ASN A 899 24.88 -13.76 -18.01
CA ASN A 899 23.51 -14.23 -18.27
C ASN A 899 22.45 -13.13 -18.06
N PHE A 900 22.68 -12.21 -17.12
CA PHE A 900 21.86 -11.03 -16.89
C PHE A 900 22.75 -9.78 -16.70
N LEU A 901 22.28 -8.62 -17.15
CA LEU A 901 22.94 -7.33 -16.99
C LEU A 901 21.92 -6.19 -16.87
N GLU A 902 22.15 -5.27 -15.94
CA GLU A 902 21.53 -3.95 -15.84
C GLU A 902 22.59 -2.85 -15.90
N ALA A 903 22.49 -1.91 -16.83
CA ALA A 903 23.34 -0.72 -16.87
C ALA A 903 22.79 0.39 -17.79
N SER A 904 23.42 1.57 -17.76
CA SER A 904 23.21 2.66 -18.72
C SER A 904 24.37 2.76 -19.73
N GLY A 905 24.33 3.76 -20.62
CA GLY A 905 25.44 4.07 -21.52
C GLY A 905 25.64 3.03 -22.62
N GLU A 906 26.86 2.89 -23.14
CA GLU A 906 27.19 1.85 -24.12
C GLU A 906 27.79 0.62 -23.43
N ILE A 907 27.10 -0.51 -23.53
CA ILE A 907 27.44 -1.75 -22.86
C ILE A 907 28.22 -2.65 -23.82
N LYS A 908 29.43 -3.05 -23.39
CA LYS A 908 30.38 -3.87 -24.13
C LYS A 908 30.80 -5.09 -23.31
N LEU A 909 30.98 -6.23 -23.99
CA LEU A 909 31.60 -7.44 -23.44
C LEU A 909 32.88 -7.72 -24.23
N ASN A 910 34.02 -7.79 -23.53
CA ASN A 910 35.36 -7.97 -24.11
C ASN A 910 35.68 -6.99 -25.25
N GLY A 911 35.16 -5.75 -25.15
CA GLY A 911 35.29 -4.68 -26.13
C GLY A 911 34.25 -4.69 -27.26
N VAL A 912 33.51 -5.78 -27.45
CA VAL A 912 32.42 -5.88 -28.43
C VAL A 912 31.15 -5.25 -27.87
N LYS A 913 30.53 -4.31 -28.60
CA LYS A 913 29.23 -3.73 -28.22
C LYS A 913 28.16 -4.82 -28.15
N LEU A 914 27.37 -4.82 -27.08
CA LEU A 914 26.14 -5.62 -26.98
C LEU A 914 24.92 -4.74 -27.27
N ILE A 915 24.77 -3.66 -26.51
CA ILE A 915 23.56 -2.84 -26.44
C ILE A 915 23.89 -1.43 -25.96
N HIS A 916 23.11 -0.43 -26.36
CA HIS A 916 23.22 0.94 -25.90
C HIS A 916 21.84 1.61 -25.91
N PRO A 917 21.20 1.82 -24.74
CA PRO A 917 20.08 2.75 -24.61
C PRO A 917 20.55 4.21 -24.66
N SER A 918 19.79 5.06 -25.35
CA SER A 918 20.06 6.49 -25.43
C SER A 918 19.71 7.27 -24.15
N ARG A 919 18.92 6.68 -23.24
CA ARG A 919 18.53 7.21 -21.92
C ARG A 919 18.30 6.07 -20.92
N GLY A 920 18.43 6.37 -19.63
CA GLY A 920 18.15 5.45 -18.53
C GLY A 920 19.03 4.20 -18.50
N ARG A 921 18.53 3.16 -17.86
CA ARG A 921 19.14 1.83 -17.79
C ARG A 921 18.30 0.82 -18.58
N VAL A 922 18.93 -0.23 -19.06
CA VAL A 922 18.27 -1.43 -19.57
C VAL A 922 18.67 -2.64 -18.73
N LEU A 923 17.68 -3.46 -18.40
CA LEU A 923 17.83 -4.77 -17.78
C LEU A 923 17.64 -5.81 -18.88
N VAL A 924 18.61 -6.71 -19.08
CA VAL A 924 18.57 -7.74 -20.13
C VAL A 924 19.02 -9.11 -19.61
N SER A 925 18.36 -10.16 -20.09
CA SER A 925 18.79 -11.56 -19.90
C SER A 925 18.49 -12.41 -21.13
N GLY A 926 19.17 -13.55 -21.28
CA GLY A 926 18.80 -14.58 -22.27
C GLY A 926 17.64 -15.44 -21.78
N ILE A 927 16.70 -15.82 -22.66
CA ILE A 927 15.55 -16.71 -22.36
C ILE A 927 15.57 -18.04 -23.12
N ASP A 928 16.75 -18.48 -23.54
CA ASP A 928 17.03 -19.75 -24.19
C ASP A 928 18.16 -20.53 -23.48
N ASP A 929 18.30 -20.30 -22.17
CA ASP A 929 19.31 -20.89 -21.25
C ASP A 929 20.78 -20.66 -21.63
N LYS A 930 21.04 -19.64 -22.47
CA LYS A 930 22.38 -19.23 -22.90
C LYS A 930 22.80 -17.87 -22.30
N PRO A 931 24.11 -17.61 -22.14
CA PRO A 931 24.62 -16.27 -21.86
C PRO A 931 24.31 -15.30 -23.02
N LEU A 932 24.22 -13.99 -22.72
CA LEU A 932 23.74 -12.95 -23.62
C LEU A 932 24.39 -12.98 -25.02
N HIS A 933 25.71 -13.21 -25.11
CA HIS A 933 26.47 -13.24 -26.36
C HIS A 933 26.21 -14.46 -27.26
N LYS A 934 25.49 -15.48 -26.76
CA LYS A 934 25.07 -16.68 -27.50
C LYS A 934 23.55 -16.84 -27.57
N SER A 935 22.80 -16.00 -26.84
CA SER A 935 21.35 -16.11 -26.66
C SER A 935 20.58 -15.49 -27.81
N ASP A 936 19.68 -16.24 -28.46
CA ASP A 936 18.97 -15.80 -29.67
C ASP A 936 17.68 -15.02 -29.38
N ARG A 937 17.26 -15.08 -28.11
CA ARG A 937 16.04 -14.48 -27.58
C ARG A 937 16.38 -13.83 -26.25
N TRP A 938 16.35 -12.51 -26.18
CA TRP A 938 16.54 -11.78 -24.93
C TRP A 938 15.21 -11.32 -24.34
N LYS A 939 15.14 -11.29 -23.01
CA LYS A 939 14.17 -10.51 -22.25
C LYS A 939 14.79 -9.14 -21.98
N LEU A 940 14.02 -8.07 -22.19
CA LEU A 940 14.45 -6.70 -21.99
C LEU A 940 13.42 -5.91 -21.19
N VAL A 941 13.89 -5.07 -20.27
CA VAL A 941 13.12 -4.02 -19.61
C VAL A 941 13.93 -2.72 -19.68
N ALA A 942 13.29 -1.58 -19.96
CA ALA A 942 13.92 -0.27 -19.94
C ALA A 942 13.32 0.58 -18.80
N THR A 943 14.16 1.28 -18.03
CA THR A 943 13.71 2.01 -16.83
C THR A 943 12.91 3.30 -17.13
N GLU A 944 12.99 3.78 -18.37
CA GLU A 944 12.27 4.92 -18.95
C GLU A 944 12.22 4.81 -20.49
N PRO A 945 11.40 5.60 -21.20
CA PRO A 945 11.34 5.60 -22.67
C PRO A 945 12.67 5.99 -23.33
N ALA A 946 13.17 5.13 -24.23
CA ALA A 946 14.48 5.25 -24.84
C ALA A 946 14.53 4.66 -26.26
N GLU A 947 15.53 5.06 -27.04
CA GLU A 947 15.94 4.33 -28.24
C GLU A 947 17.09 3.40 -27.85
N VAL A 948 16.94 2.11 -28.13
CA VAL A 948 17.85 1.05 -27.70
C VAL A 948 18.49 0.45 -28.94
N SER A 949 19.79 0.71 -29.12
CA SER A 949 20.59 0.21 -30.24
C SER A 949 21.32 -1.08 -29.86
N PHE A 950 21.22 -2.10 -30.70
CA PHE A 950 21.86 -3.41 -30.53
C PHE A 950 23.00 -3.56 -31.54
N SER A 951 23.88 -4.54 -31.33
CA SER A 951 24.90 -4.94 -32.32
C SER A 951 24.42 -6.01 -33.31
N ARG A 952 23.32 -6.71 -33.02
CA ARG A 952 22.66 -7.69 -33.90
C ARG A 952 21.42 -7.11 -34.55
N MET A 953 21.09 -7.60 -35.74
CA MET A 953 19.81 -7.30 -36.39
C MET A 953 18.65 -7.97 -35.63
N ILE A 954 17.63 -7.20 -35.30
CA ILE A 954 16.40 -7.72 -34.70
C ILE A 954 15.56 -8.39 -35.80
N LYS A 955 14.92 -9.50 -35.44
CA LYS A 955 14.02 -10.29 -36.29
C LYS A 955 12.55 -10.07 -35.90
N GLU A 956 12.28 -10.08 -34.60
CA GLU A 956 10.96 -9.89 -34.00
C GLU A 956 11.14 -9.23 -32.63
N ALA A 957 10.19 -8.39 -32.23
CA ALA A 957 10.02 -7.98 -30.83
C ALA A 957 8.54 -8.12 -30.45
N ARG A 958 8.26 -8.57 -29.22
CA ARG A 958 6.90 -8.72 -28.68
C ARG A 958 6.85 -8.43 -27.19
N ILE A 959 5.65 -8.21 -26.64
CA ILE A 959 5.47 -8.20 -25.17
C ILE A 959 5.74 -9.60 -24.63
N TYR A 960 6.62 -9.70 -23.64
CA TYR A 960 6.87 -10.91 -22.86
C TYR A 960 5.78 -11.02 -21.77
N LEU A 961 4.97 -12.07 -21.85
CA LEU A 961 3.91 -12.33 -20.88
C LEU A 961 4.40 -13.35 -19.83
N PRO A 962 4.32 -13.05 -18.52
CA PRO A 962 4.58 -14.02 -17.47
C PRO A 962 3.58 -15.18 -17.49
N ASP A 963 3.99 -16.34 -16.96
CA ASP A 963 3.12 -17.52 -16.89
C ASP A 963 1.77 -17.24 -16.22
N GLY A 964 0.73 -17.80 -16.84
CA GLY A 964 -0.66 -17.70 -16.39
C GLY A 964 -1.41 -16.42 -16.79
N VAL A 965 -0.79 -15.47 -17.52
CA VAL A 965 -1.48 -14.24 -17.96
C VAL A 965 -2.10 -14.39 -19.36
N PRO A 966 -3.45 -14.43 -19.49
CA PRO A 966 -4.10 -14.54 -20.79
C PRO A 966 -4.19 -13.18 -21.51
N GLN A 967 -3.12 -12.78 -22.18
CA GLN A 967 -3.13 -11.72 -23.19
C GLN A 967 -2.70 -12.28 -24.56
N GLN A 968 -3.11 -11.61 -25.64
CA GLN A 968 -2.61 -11.95 -26.99
C GLN A 968 -1.15 -11.51 -27.10
N GLN A 969 -0.30 -12.32 -27.72
CA GLN A 969 1.08 -11.91 -28.04
C GLN A 969 1.05 -10.77 -29.06
N VAL A 970 1.37 -9.55 -28.61
CA VAL A 970 1.45 -8.37 -29.49
C VAL A 970 2.85 -8.29 -30.08
N ILE A 971 2.95 -8.59 -31.38
CA ILE A 971 4.16 -8.37 -32.19
C ILE A 971 4.30 -6.88 -32.47
N LEU A 972 5.47 -6.32 -32.23
CA LEU A 972 5.77 -4.91 -32.45
C LEU A 972 6.14 -4.67 -33.94
N PRO A 973 5.66 -3.57 -34.56
CA PRO A 973 5.82 -3.35 -35.99
C PRO A 973 7.27 -3.01 -36.38
N ALA A 974 7.73 -3.62 -37.48
CA ALA A 974 8.88 -3.20 -38.30
C ALA A 974 10.17 -2.84 -37.53
N VAL A 975 10.75 -3.80 -36.80
CA VAL A 975 12.03 -3.63 -36.10
C VAL A 975 13.22 -3.98 -37.01
N SER A 976 13.43 -3.18 -38.06
CA SER A 976 14.65 -3.24 -38.88
C SER A 976 15.83 -2.52 -38.21
N ASP A 977 17.02 -2.68 -38.79
CA ASP A 977 18.20 -1.83 -38.53
C ASP A 977 18.78 -1.86 -37.10
N GLY A 978 18.39 -2.86 -36.28
CA GLY A 978 18.99 -3.13 -34.97
C GLY A 978 18.66 -2.08 -33.89
N ILE A 979 17.62 -1.28 -34.09
CA ILE A 979 17.17 -0.25 -33.13
C ILE A 979 15.73 -0.56 -32.70
N LEU A 980 15.50 -0.62 -31.40
CA LEU A 980 14.17 -0.70 -30.79
C LEU A 980 13.83 0.65 -30.15
N ARG A 981 12.68 1.22 -30.50
CA ARG A 981 12.14 2.41 -29.81
C ARG A 981 11.15 1.99 -28.74
N VAL A 982 11.51 2.19 -27.48
CA VAL A 982 10.64 1.97 -26.32
C VAL A 982 9.95 3.29 -25.98
N ASP A 983 8.64 3.35 -26.14
CA ASP A 983 7.80 4.50 -25.74
C ASP A 983 7.18 4.30 -24.34
N GLN A 984 6.42 5.29 -23.87
CA GLN A 984 5.80 5.29 -22.53
C GLN A 984 4.75 4.17 -22.34
N ASP A 985 4.18 3.66 -23.43
CA ASP A 985 3.31 2.49 -23.39
C ASP A 985 4.17 1.22 -23.22
N LEU A 986 5.26 1.06 -23.98
CA LEU A 986 6.14 -0.12 -23.92
C LEU A 986 6.98 -0.22 -22.65
N SER A 987 7.41 0.89 -22.04
CA SER A 987 8.23 0.86 -20.80
C SER A 987 7.48 0.28 -19.58
N ARG A 988 6.18 -0.01 -19.71
CA ARG A 988 5.31 -0.68 -18.73
C ARG A 988 5.33 -2.21 -18.83
N TYR A 989 6.01 -2.77 -19.84
CA TYR A 989 5.98 -4.19 -20.16
C TYR A 989 7.40 -4.77 -20.28
N PRO A 990 7.63 -6.04 -19.93
CA PRO A 990 8.84 -6.73 -20.34
C PRO A 990 8.71 -7.10 -21.82
N LEU A 991 9.81 -7.01 -22.56
CA LEU A 991 9.85 -7.26 -24.00
C LEU A 991 10.68 -8.50 -24.29
N GLU A 992 10.22 -9.34 -25.22
CA GLU A 992 11.03 -10.39 -25.83
C GLU A 992 11.58 -9.87 -27.16
N ILE A 993 12.90 -9.97 -27.35
CA ILE A 993 13.62 -9.59 -28.58
C ILE A 993 14.23 -10.85 -29.19
N GLN A 994 13.85 -11.22 -30.41
CA GLN A 994 14.52 -12.26 -31.19
C GLN A 994 15.47 -11.63 -32.22
N PHE A 995 16.69 -12.16 -32.37
CA PHE A 995 17.67 -11.70 -33.36
C PHE A 995 17.64 -12.53 -34.66
N GLN A 996 18.31 -12.03 -35.71
CA GLN A 996 18.46 -12.71 -36.99
C GLN A 996 19.66 -13.67 -37.02
N ASP A 997 20.82 -13.21 -36.53
CA ASP A 997 22.09 -13.94 -36.48
C ASP A 997 22.29 -14.61 -35.12
N GLU A 998 22.83 -15.84 -35.07
CA GLU A 998 22.88 -16.67 -33.84
C GLU A 998 23.97 -16.28 -32.81
N GLN A 999 25.00 -15.50 -33.18
CA GLN A 999 26.18 -15.26 -32.32
C GLN A 999 26.76 -13.84 -32.48
N LEU A 1000 27.58 -13.43 -31.51
CA LEU A 1000 28.34 -12.16 -31.44
C LEU A 1000 29.84 -12.40 -31.28
#